data_AF-A0A7Y3NGN4-F1
#
_entry.id   AF-A0A7Y3NGN4-F1
#
_cell.length_a   1.000
_cell.length_b   1.000
_cell.length_c   1.000
_cell.angle_alpha   90.00
_cell.angle_beta   90.00
_cell.angle_gamma   90.00
#
_symmetry.space_group_name_H-M   'P 1'
#
loop_
_entity.id
_entity.type
_entity.pdbx_description
1 polymer ?
#
loop_
_entity_poly.entity_id
_entity_poly.type
_entity_poly.pdbx_seq_one_letter_code
_entity_poly.pdbx_strand_id
1 'polypeptide(L)'
;MLLGRSAATLTIAGQQALLSASNDLRNLCGLIAGTTDTSDLSLLARLVALQTQTLAANNLRGSTTSLGRVATVQGGSVTLQAALDLLAQGAQITPGGDLTAVAGRNLTVGTATTTDALDTGGSPTFGAGNALQASSSTQHGSTLAAAGNATLVAQSGDPSSVSAGHDVTLSGQNVTIVSGVNSASRELQATWGKSAIHTTTSTQSQAAASVSAGHNLTVQAAGNGQPGTGNLTVTGAALTAQSGAATLQAANNLTVNTLALGSNAATHSHSESSGTFGSRSSTTQADSSATDNAASSVSGSAVMLSAGNDLTVTGSTLTGTGAGATGAQVNLTAGSTLSINAAANTQTASSHSQSSGGLFGGQGTSQADLAQTAAQASRITGGAIALQSGADLTLQAAQISGQRLSAQAGVINGQQVNPSAQLHLDAAINDRSQSQSSSGHDLLTQRTAGSGQVQQTLQYTTIAVPGAGQADGAVQLHATGGITVGTSSLTQASGNTAAASTGSGATPTITLDLKQQAQQLAQQPGLGYMAQLAQRNDVAWQQVQLASQHWDYQASGLTGAAAAIIAIAVAIVTYGAASALSTSMMAGAGMTTTAGAVGASTVAVAGTGAGVAGSAVAGGTVLTTTGAALSSAAAAGMSSLVSEAAVSLAGNGGNLGQTLHDLGSSQSVRNIVASMLTAGVGQTLSGYNLGNLVGKAVTGCAAGSVSGTGCQNGAESATITNAAAWTYNTVIGYDADAGPGRTPTPNKAYPFYNPQNNGQQPPGSWGNNVIGLNDKAAAGSIFAQGSLLSNALNQIPFINATAGVHDFIFNDGLKFDALTNPLMMPPAAFLAIPAALGNNKINWITTIRFPGGKP
;
A
#
# COMPACT_ATOMS: atom_id res chain seq x y z
N MET A 1 -21.88 1.60 54.31
CA MET A 1 -21.65 2.99 54.75
C MET A 1 -21.32 3.85 53.52
N LEU A 2 -21.98 5.00 53.37
CA LEU A 2 -21.78 5.91 52.23
C LEU A 2 -21.31 7.27 52.76
N LEU A 3 -20.11 7.71 52.39
CA LEU A 3 -19.67 9.09 52.57
C LEU A 3 -19.99 9.83 51.27
N GLY A 4 -20.95 10.76 51.33
CA GLY A 4 -21.60 11.38 50.17
C GLY A 4 -20.99 12.69 49.67
N ARG A 5 -21.59 13.21 48.59
CA ARG A 5 -21.15 14.35 47.75
C ARG A 5 -20.94 15.70 48.44
N SER A 6 -21.40 15.88 49.69
CA SER A 6 -21.23 17.10 50.47
C SER A 6 -20.19 16.89 51.57
N ALA A 7 -19.00 17.50 51.43
CA ALA A 7 -17.95 17.71 52.45
C ALA A 7 -17.88 16.69 53.61
N ALA A 8 -17.99 15.39 53.34
CA ALA A 8 -18.00 14.38 54.39
C ALA A 8 -16.56 14.05 54.80
N THR A 9 -16.12 14.60 55.92
CA THR A 9 -14.88 14.18 56.61
C THR A 9 -15.27 13.23 57.73
N LEU A 10 -14.69 12.04 57.73
CA LEU A 10 -14.80 11.08 58.81
C LEU A 10 -13.43 10.98 59.48
N THR A 11 -13.27 11.69 60.58
CA THR A 11 -12.11 11.56 61.47
C THR A 11 -12.48 10.59 62.59
N ILE A 12 -11.66 9.57 62.80
CA ILE A 12 -11.92 8.54 63.81
C ILE A 12 -10.85 8.62 64.88
N ALA A 13 -11.30 8.83 66.12
CA ALA A 13 -10.43 8.96 67.28
C ALA A 13 -10.08 7.60 67.88
N GLY A 14 -8.79 7.42 68.18
CA GLY A 14 -8.25 6.22 68.82
C GLY A 14 -6.91 5.80 68.21
N GLN A 15 -6.12 5.03 68.95
CA GLN A 15 -4.87 4.46 68.42
C GLN A 15 -5.12 3.44 67.30
N GLN A 16 -6.28 2.77 67.33
CA GLN A 16 -6.78 1.88 66.28
C GLN A 16 -8.24 2.23 65.96
N ALA A 17 -8.50 2.54 64.69
CA ALA A 17 -9.81 2.88 64.15
C ALA A 17 -10.32 1.77 63.22
N LEU A 18 -11.48 1.19 63.50
CA LEU A 18 -12.10 0.15 62.67
C LEU A 18 -13.41 0.65 62.05
N LEU A 19 -13.52 0.62 60.73
CA LEU A 19 -14.76 0.76 60.00
C LEU A 19 -15.12 -0.59 59.41
N SER A 20 -16.23 -1.16 59.87
CA SER A 20 -16.75 -2.41 59.31
C SER A 20 -18.14 -2.21 58.73
N ALA A 21 -18.40 -2.80 57.56
CA ALA A 21 -19.71 -2.83 56.93
C ALA A 21 -20.02 -4.23 56.41
N SER A 22 -21.23 -4.73 56.67
CA SER A 22 -21.65 -6.08 56.22
C SER A 22 -21.72 -6.23 54.69
N ASN A 23 -21.92 -5.11 53.97
CA ASN A 23 -21.97 -5.07 52.52
C ASN A 23 -20.87 -4.15 51.98
N ASP A 24 -21.19 -2.87 51.77
CA ASP A 24 -20.29 -1.98 51.05
C ASP A 24 -19.80 -0.84 51.97
N LEU A 25 -18.52 -0.53 51.87
CA LEU A 25 -17.93 0.70 52.36
C LEU A 25 -17.54 1.54 51.14
N ARG A 26 -18.22 2.67 50.96
CA ARG A 26 -18.00 3.58 49.82
C ARG A 26 -17.57 4.97 50.30
N ASN A 27 -16.35 5.35 49.95
CA ASN A 27 -15.84 6.71 50.07
C ASN A 27 -15.93 7.40 48.71
N LEU A 28 -16.96 8.23 48.50
CA LEU A 28 -17.19 8.96 47.25
C LEU A 28 -16.77 10.42 47.44
N CYS A 29 -15.54 10.76 47.05
CA CYS A 29 -14.94 12.09 47.24
C CYS A 29 -14.77 12.54 48.70
N GLY A 30 -14.73 11.61 49.67
CA GLY A 30 -14.61 11.90 51.10
C GLY A 30 -13.18 11.76 51.65
N LEU A 31 -12.97 12.17 52.90
CA LEU A 31 -11.73 11.96 53.66
C LEU A 31 -12.03 10.99 54.81
N ILE A 32 -11.29 9.90 54.89
CA ILE A 32 -11.26 9.00 56.04
C ILE A 32 -9.88 9.12 56.67
N ALA A 33 -9.80 9.63 57.89
CA ALA A 33 -8.53 9.90 58.57
C ALA A 33 -8.52 9.35 60.00
N GLY A 34 -7.39 8.75 60.39
CA GLY A 34 -7.04 8.58 61.80
C GLY A 34 -6.83 9.94 62.47
N THR A 35 -7.05 10.03 63.78
CA THR A 35 -6.87 11.30 64.53
C THR A 35 -5.45 11.84 64.54
N THR A 36 -4.46 10.97 64.43
CA THR A 36 -3.04 11.30 64.29
C THR A 36 -2.45 10.52 63.12
N ASP A 37 -1.30 10.97 62.65
CA ASP A 37 -0.41 10.26 61.72
C ASP A 37 0.13 8.93 62.26
N THR A 38 -0.13 8.62 63.53
CA THR A 38 0.17 7.33 64.18
C THR A 38 -1.07 6.47 64.45
N SER A 39 -2.27 6.94 64.11
CA SER A 39 -3.52 6.21 64.39
C SER A 39 -3.78 5.18 63.29
N ASP A 40 -3.72 3.89 63.61
CA ASP A 40 -3.96 2.83 62.63
C ASP A 40 -5.43 2.81 62.19
N LEU A 41 -5.67 2.50 60.93
CA LEU A 41 -6.98 2.55 60.30
C LEU A 41 -7.29 1.26 59.52
N SER A 42 -8.39 0.61 59.86
CA SER A 42 -8.84 -0.63 59.23
C SER A 42 -10.24 -0.49 58.62
N LEU A 43 -10.36 -0.74 57.31
CA LEU A 43 -11.62 -0.74 56.56
C LEU A 43 -11.97 -2.17 56.13
N LEU A 44 -13.04 -2.73 56.68
CA LEU A 44 -13.47 -4.11 56.42
C LEU A 44 -14.88 -4.13 55.82
N ALA A 45 -15.03 -4.69 54.62
CA ALA A 45 -16.33 -4.82 53.97
C ALA A 45 -16.39 -5.97 52.97
N ARG A 46 -17.57 -6.27 52.41
CA ARG A 46 -17.67 -7.11 51.20
C ARG A 46 -17.06 -6.40 49.99
N LEU A 47 -17.33 -5.10 49.85
CA LEU A 47 -16.75 -4.19 48.85
C LEU A 47 -16.17 -2.97 49.56
N VAL A 48 -14.92 -2.62 49.26
CA VAL A 48 -14.30 -1.35 49.66
C VAL A 48 -14.09 -0.50 48.40
N ALA A 49 -14.85 0.57 48.24
CA ALA A 49 -14.77 1.47 47.09
C ALA A 49 -14.34 2.88 47.51
N LEU A 50 -13.21 3.35 46.97
CA LEU A 50 -12.63 4.66 47.17
C LEU A 50 -12.60 5.35 45.81
N GLN A 51 -13.51 6.29 45.57
CA GLN A 51 -13.74 6.83 44.23
C GLN A 51 -13.81 8.35 44.25
N THR A 52 -12.93 8.97 43.47
CA THR A 52 -13.02 10.38 43.11
C THR A 52 -13.98 10.52 41.94
N GLN A 53 -15.11 11.19 42.18
CA GLN A 53 -16.10 11.51 41.16
C GLN A 53 -15.70 12.77 40.41
N THR A 54 -16.08 12.84 39.13
CA THR A 54 -15.97 14.06 38.34
C THR A 54 -17.23 14.90 38.43
N LEU A 55 -17.06 16.22 38.30
CA LEU A 55 -18.14 17.19 38.22
C LEU A 55 -18.20 17.73 36.80
N ALA A 56 -19.33 17.55 36.13
CA ALA A 56 -19.58 18.11 34.82
C ALA A 56 -20.11 19.55 34.93
N ALA A 57 -19.53 20.46 34.15
CA ALA A 57 -20.04 21.79 33.89
C ALA A 57 -20.31 21.92 32.39
N ASN A 58 -21.57 22.14 32.04
CA ASN A 58 -22.01 22.31 30.67
C ASN A 58 -22.30 23.79 30.42
N ASN A 59 -21.85 24.29 29.27
CA ASN A 59 -22.26 25.59 28.74
C ASN A 59 -22.85 25.38 27.35
N LEU A 60 -23.41 26.44 26.76
CA LEU A 60 -24.02 26.40 25.42
C LEU A 60 -23.10 25.90 24.29
N ARG A 61 -21.78 25.84 24.53
CA ARG A 61 -20.75 25.57 23.51
C ARG A 61 -19.80 24.44 23.89
N GLY A 62 -20.09 23.69 24.95
CA GLY A 62 -19.16 22.67 25.42
C GLY A 62 -19.46 22.12 26.79
N SER A 63 -18.77 21.04 27.14
CA SER A 63 -18.82 20.38 28.43
C SER A 63 -17.40 20.23 28.94
N THR A 64 -17.15 20.62 30.18
CA THR A 64 -15.91 20.31 30.88
C THR A 64 -16.25 19.46 32.08
N THR A 65 -15.39 18.51 32.41
CA THR A 65 -15.47 17.79 33.66
C THR A 65 -14.21 18.06 34.46
N SER A 66 -14.40 18.38 35.73
CA SER A 66 -13.30 18.57 36.68
C SER A 66 -13.30 17.43 37.70
N LEU A 67 -12.15 17.16 38.30
CA LEU A 67 -12.13 16.27 39.46
C LEU A 67 -12.87 16.92 40.61
N GLY A 68 -13.70 16.13 41.29
CA GLY A 68 -14.20 16.50 42.62
C GLY A 68 -13.11 16.40 43.67
N ARG A 69 -13.51 16.53 44.93
CA ARG A 69 -12.61 16.25 46.04
C ARG A 69 -12.10 14.82 45.92
N VAL A 70 -10.79 14.64 46.11
CA VAL A 70 -10.15 13.35 46.00
C VAL A 70 -10.59 12.44 47.15
N ALA A 71 -11.05 11.23 46.82
CA ALA A 71 -11.34 10.21 47.83
C ALA A 71 -10.04 9.83 48.53
N THR A 72 -9.91 10.21 49.80
CA THR A 72 -8.65 10.14 50.55
C THR A 72 -8.78 9.23 51.77
N VAL A 73 -7.77 8.40 52.01
CA VAL A 73 -7.61 7.56 53.21
C VAL A 73 -6.22 7.79 53.82
N GLN A 74 -6.18 8.20 55.08
CA GLN A 74 -4.96 8.59 55.81
C GLN A 74 -4.96 8.06 57.25
N GLY A 75 -3.78 7.76 57.79
CA GLY A 75 -3.58 7.25 59.14
C GLY A 75 -2.13 6.84 59.37
N GLY A 76 -1.84 6.16 60.48
CA GLY A 76 -0.59 5.46 60.74
C GLY A 76 -0.42 4.32 59.76
N SER A 77 -0.77 3.11 60.14
CA SER A 77 -0.91 1.99 59.19
C SER A 77 -2.34 1.94 58.67
N VAL A 78 -2.51 1.64 57.38
CA VAL A 78 -3.83 1.52 56.75
C VAL A 78 -4.03 0.08 56.26
N THR A 79 -5.09 -0.57 56.74
CA THR A 79 -5.55 -1.88 56.27
C THR A 79 -6.88 -1.75 55.54
N LEU A 80 -6.92 -2.15 54.27
CA LEU A 80 -8.13 -2.22 53.45
C LEU A 80 -8.40 -3.69 53.16
N GLN A 81 -9.51 -4.23 53.68
CA GLN A 81 -9.86 -5.63 53.49
C GLN A 81 -11.27 -5.77 52.91
N ALA A 82 -11.33 -6.23 51.67
CA ALA A 82 -12.57 -6.52 50.97
C ALA A 82 -12.76 -8.03 50.79
N ALA A 83 -13.92 -8.56 51.17
CA ALA A 83 -14.24 -9.97 50.94
C ALA A 83 -14.39 -10.32 49.45
N LEU A 84 -14.77 -9.34 48.61
CA LEU A 84 -14.83 -9.49 47.16
C LEU A 84 -13.89 -8.52 46.46
N ASP A 85 -14.26 -7.25 46.36
CA ASP A 85 -13.51 -6.31 45.52
C ASP A 85 -13.04 -5.08 46.31
N LEU A 86 -11.83 -4.62 46.00
CA LEU A 86 -11.28 -3.34 46.44
C LEU A 86 -11.08 -2.47 45.20
N LEU A 87 -11.72 -1.31 45.19
CA LEU A 87 -11.67 -0.36 44.09
C LEU A 87 -11.10 0.97 44.57
N ALA A 88 -9.97 1.39 44.02
CA ALA A 88 -9.44 2.74 44.11
C ALA A 88 -9.51 3.39 42.72
N GLN A 89 -10.27 4.47 42.56
CA GLN A 89 -10.39 5.21 41.30
C GLN A 89 -10.13 6.70 41.53
N GLY A 90 -9.05 7.22 40.95
CA GLY A 90 -8.51 8.55 41.24
C GLY A 90 -8.35 8.83 42.75
N ALA A 91 -8.18 7.79 43.57
CA ALA A 91 -8.17 7.89 45.04
C ALA A 91 -6.75 8.06 45.58
N GLN A 92 -6.61 8.66 46.76
CA GLN A 92 -5.34 8.80 47.46
C GLN A 92 -5.35 8.03 48.77
N ILE A 93 -4.43 7.08 48.92
CA ILE A 93 -4.26 6.27 50.12
C ILE A 93 -2.82 6.48 50.59
N THR A 94 -2.63 7.22 51.67
CA THR A 94 -1.31 7.67 52.11
C THR A 94 -1.10 7.41 53.60
N PRO A 95 -0.82 6.15 54.01
CA PRO A 95 -0.44 5.83 55.38
C PRO A 95 0.95 6.38 55.74
N GLY A 96 1.09 6.86 56.98
CA GLY A 96 2.37 7.24 57.59
C GLY A 96 3.25 6.04 57.99
N GLY A 97 2.68 4.84 57.99
CA GLY A 97 3.36 3.55 58.17
C GLY A 97 3.08 2.61 57.01
N ASP A 98 2.60 1.41 57.29
CA ASP A 98 2.37 0.36 56.29
C ASP A 98 0.99 0.49 55.60
N LEU A 99 0.92 0.05 54.34
CA LEU A 99 -0.32 -0.17 53.60
C LEU A 99 -0.53 -1.68 53.40
N THR A 100 -1.66 -2.20 53.84
CA THR A 100 -2.13 -3.54 53.48
C THR A 100 -3.47 -3.43 52.77
N ALA A 101 -3.57 -3.91 51.53
CA ALA A 101 -4.78 -3.89 50.74
C ALA A 101 -5.09 -5.30 50.20
N VAL A 102 -6.13 -5.93 50.72
CA VAL A 102 -6.51 -7.31 50.41
C VAL A 102 -7.91 -7.34 49.83
N ALA A 103 -8.07 -7.99 48.68
CA ALA A 103 -9.35 -8.28 48.06
C ALA A 103 -9.53 -9.79 47.84
N GLY A 104 -10.69 -10.34 48.18
CA GLY A 104 -10.97 -11.76 47.96
C GLY A 104 -11.07 -12.14 46.46
N ARG A 105 -11.31 -11.16 45.58
CA ARG A 105 -11.46 -11.32 44.13
C ARG A 105 -10.64 -10.26 43.37
N ASN A 106 -11.12 -9.03 43.24
CA ASN A 106 -10.42 -8.01 42.42
C ASN A 106 -9.87 -6.86 43.27
N LEU A 107 -8.63 -6.46 43.02
CA LEU A 107 -8.07 -5.21 43.48
C LEU A 107 -7.74 -4.34 42.27
N THR A 108 -8.47 -3.25 42.11
CA THR A 108 -8.27 -2.32 40.99
C THR A 108 -7.80 -0.98 41.54
N VAL A 109 -6.62 -0.53 41.11
CA VAL A 109 -6.14 0.83 41.30
C VAL A 109 -6.19 1.49 39.94
N GLY A 110 -7.31 2.13 39.65
CA GLY A 110 -7.61 2.72 38.35
C GLY A 110 -7.53 4.25 38.37
N THR A 111 -7.88 4.83 37.23
CA THR A 111 -7.90 6.27 37.00
C THR A 111 -9.31 6.83 37.10
N ALA A 112 -9.43 8.09 37.53
CA ALA A 112 -10.61 8.92 37.30
C ALA A 112 -10.38 9.74 36.03
N THR A 113 -11.37 9.81 35.14
CA THR A 113 -11.20 10.44 33.82
C THR A 113 -11.93 11.76 33.75
N THR A 114 -11.20 12.84 33.41
CA THR A 114 -11.79 14.14 33.09
C THR A 114 -11.77 14.37 31.59
N THR A 115 -12.92 14.71 31.03
CA THR A 115 -13.12 15.14 29.65
C THR A 115 -13.34 16.65 29.53
N ASP A 116 -12.75 17.26 28.52
CA ASP A 116 -13.11 18.58 28.02
C ASP A 116 -13.62 18.45 26.59
N ALA A 117 -14.72 19.11 26.28
CA ALA A 117 -15.36 19.12 24.98
C ALA A 117 -15.80 20.55 24.63
N LEU A 118 -15.45 20.99 23.44
CA LEU A 118 -15.81 22.26 22.84
C LEU A 118 -16.50 21.99 21.51
N ASP A 119 -17.62 22.65 21.26
CA ASP A 119 -18.29 22.70 19.96
C ASP A 119 -18.70 24.15 19.68
N THR A 120 -18.08 24.76 18.68
CA THR A 120 -18.37 26.13 18.26
C THR A 120 -19.26 26.21 17.01
N GLY A 121 -19.84 25.09 16.57
CA GLY A 121 -20.70 25.04 15.39
C GLY A 121 -21.81 26.08 15.42
N GLY A 122 -21.98 26.83 14.32
CA GLY A 122 -23.04 27.84 14.18
C GLY A 122 -22.85 29.13 14.98
N SER A 123 -21.65 29.39 15.51
CA SER A 123 -21.38 30.63 16.26
C SER A 123 -21.34 31.88 15.35
N PRO A 124 -22.04 32.98 15.70
CA PRO A 124 -21.96 34.25 14.95
C PRO A 124 -20.55 34.88 14.99
N THR A 125 -19.71 34.47 15.96
CA THR A 125 -18.30 34.91 16.07
C THR A 125 -17.37 34.24 15.07
N PHE A 126 -17.74 33.06 14.55
CA PHE A 126 -16.90 32.29 13.62
C PHE A 126 -17.37 32.40 12.16
N GLY A 127 -18.57 32.91 11.90
CA GLY A 127 -19.12 33.05 10.55
C GLY A 127 -19.83 31.78 10.07
N ALA A 128 -20.79 31.93 9.15
CA ALA A 128 -21.51 30.80 8.57
C ALA A 128 -20.54 29.91 7.78
N GLY A 129 -20.44 28.62 8.15
CA GLY A 129 -19.54 27.66 7.51
C GLY A 129 -18.23 27.35 8.27
N ASN A 130 -18.04 27.95 9.46
CA ASN A 130 -16.88 27.68 10.32
C ASN A 130 -17.29 26.98 11.62
N ALA A 131 -16.60 25.91 11.98
CA ALA A 131 -16.81 25.16 13.20
C ALA A 131 -15.49 24.62 13.76
N LEU A 132 -15.36 24.62 15.08
CA LEU A 132 -14.30 23.94 15.80
C LEU A 132 -14.96 22.99 16.79
N GLN A 133 -14.68 21.71 16.63
CA GLN A 133 -14.96 20.70 17.64
C GLN A 133 -13.64 20.23 18.22
N ALA A 134 -13.55 20.16 19.54
CA ALA A 134 -12.36 19.64 20.20
C ALA A 134 -12.81 18.81 21.38
N SER A 135 -12.18 17.66 21.59
CA SER A 135 -12.36 16.86 22.79
C SER A 135 -11.03 16.39 23.33
N SER A 136 -10.89 16.34 24.64
CA SER A 136 -9.73 15.73 25.29
C SER A 136 -10.16 14.98 26.52
N SER A 137 -9.47 13.89 26.81
CA SER A 137 -9.67 13.04 27.97
C SER A 137 -8.34 12.86 28.69
N THR A 138 -8.32 13.20 29.97
CA THR A 138 -7.16 13.08 30.86
C THR A 138 -7.47 12.06 31.95
N GLN A 139 -6.58 11.10 32.14
CA GLN A 139 -6.66 10.09 33.19
C GLN A 139 -5.89 10.54 34.43
N HIS A 140 -6.54 10.48 35.58
CA HIS A 140 -5.97 10.80 36.89
C HIS A 140 -5.85 9.53 37.72
N GLY A 141 -4.63 8.99 37.84
CA GLY A 141 -4.37 7.74 38.56
C GLY A 141 -4.70 7.82 40.06
N SER A 142 -5.09 6.68 40.64
CA SER A 142 -5.10 6.54 42.09
C SER A 142 -3.67 6.36 42.60
N THR A 143 -3.33 6.99 43.73
CA THR A 143 -2.01 6.88 44.37
C THR A 143 -2.11 6.13 45.69
N LEU A 144 -1.39 5.01 45.79
CA LEU A 144 -1.21 4.27 47.04
C LEU A 144 0.24 4.47 47.47
N ALA A 145 0.49 5.31 48.47
CA ALA A 145 1.85 5.70 48.87
C ALA A 145 2.06 5.47 50.37
N ALA A 146 2.73 4.36 50.71
CA ALA A 146 3.08 4.02 52.10
C ALA A 146 4.46 4.58 52.47
N ALA A 147 4.63 5.13 53.67
CA ALA A 147 5.97 5.45 54.17
C ALA A 147 6.75 4.17 54.57
N GLY A 148 6.03 3.16 55.05
CA GLY A 148 6.53 1.82 55.35
C GLY A 148 6.53 0.90 54.13
N ASN A 149 5.97 -0.29 54.30
CA ASN A 149 5.76 -1.29 53.26
C ASN A 149 4.37 -1.15 52.61
N ALA A 150 4.24 -1.55 51.35
CA ALA A 150 2.94 -1.70 50.70
C ALA A 150 2.71 -3.14 50.25
N THR A 151 1.68 -3.79 50.80
CA THR A 151 1.28 -5.16 50.44
C THR A 151 -0.11 -5.15 49.82
N LEU A 152 -0.22 -5.52 48.55
CA LEU A 152 -1.48 -5.65 47.81
C LEU A 152 -1.70 -7.10 47.42
N VAL A 153 -2.84 -7.68 47.80
CA VAL A 153 -3.17 -9.09 47.52
C VAL A 153 -4.58 -9.22 46.96
N ALA A 154 -4.73 -9.89 45.81
CA ALA A 154 -6.04 -10.15 45.18
C ALA A 154 -6.05 -11.47 44.39
N GLN A 155 -7.20 -11.90 43.86
CA GLN A 155 -7.17 -12.89 42.77
C GLN A 155 -6.76 -12.20 41.47
N SER A 156 -7.37 -11.08 41.09
CA SER A 156 -6.92 -10.25 39.98
C SER A 156 -6.50 -8.87 40.48
N GLY A 157 -5.27 -8.45 40.17
CA GLY A 157 -4.74 -7.16 40.57
C GLY A 157 -4.40 -6.26 39.38
N ASP A 158 -4.99 -5.06 39.34
CA ASP A 158 -4.73 -4.04 38.31
C ASP A 158 -4.18 -2.73 38.92
N PRO A 159 -2.93 -2.67 39.41
CA PRO A 159 -2.43 -1.46 40.06
C PRO A 159 -1.89 -0.42 39.07
N SER A 160 -2.44 0.81 39.05
CA SER A 160 -1.92 1.90 38.21
C SER A 160 -0.79 2.71 38.85
N SER A 161 -0.87 3.06 40.15
CA SER A 161 0.26 3.71 40.84
C SER A 161 0.39 3.35 42.32
N VAL A 162 1.53 2.76 42.67
CA VAL A 162 1.83 2.27 44.02
C VAL A 162 3.27 2.64 44.39
N SER A 163 3.48 3.21 45.56
CA SER A 163 4.80 3.45 46.11
C SER A 163 4.91 3.08 47.59
N ALA A 164 6.10 2.65 47.99
CA ALA A 164 6.44 2.40 49.39
C ALA A 164 7.84 2.92 49.70
N GLY A 165 8.04 3.52 50.88
CA GLY A 165 9.36 3.91 51.36
C GLY A 165 10.28 2.71 51.64
N HIS A 166 9.70 1.53 51.85
CA HIS A 166 10.41 0.26 52.02
C HIS A 166 10.08 -0.71 50.89
N ASP A 167 9.49 -1.86 51.19
CA ASP A 167 9.20 -2.89 50.19
C ASP A 167 7.79 -2.71 49.60
N VAL A 168 7.64 -3.04 48.30
CA VAL A 168 6.33 -3.23 47.66
C VAL A 168 6.16 -4.69 47.31
N THR A 169 5.08 -5.30 47.78
CA THR A 169 4.66 -6.66 47.41
C THR A 169 3.28 -6.61 46.76
N LEU A 170 3.20 -7.05 45.50
CA LEU A 170 1.97 -7.23 44.75
C LEU A 170 1.78 -8.73 44.49
N SER A 171 0.67 -9.32 44.93
CA SER A 171 0.41 -10.75 44.73
C SER A 171 -1.01 -11.01 44.25
N GLY A 172 -1.18 -11.93 43.30
CA GLY A 172 -2.48 -12.47 42.99
C GLY A 172 -2.51 -13.70 42.10
N GLN A 173 -3.70 -14.16 41.72
CA GLN A 173 -3.84 -15.22 40.70
C GLN A 173 -3.33 -14.71 39.35
N ASN A 174 -3.74 -13.51 38.93
CA ASN A 174 -3.17 -12.79 37.79
C ASN A 174 -2.89 -11.34 38.20
N VAL A 175 -1.88 -10.74 37.60
CA VAL A 175 -1.48 -9.35 37.88
C VAL A 175 -1.25 -8.60 36.57
N THR A 176 -1.88 -7.44 36.42
CA THR A 176 -1.80 -6.63 35.20
C THR A 176 -1.45 -5.19 35.57
N ILE A 177 -0.32 -4.68 35.08
CA ILE A 177 0.15 -3.33 35.35
C ILE A 177 0.22 -2.59 34.02
N VAL A 178 -0.78 -1.77 33.74
CA VAL A 178 -0.95 -1.12 32.43
C VAL A 178 -1.12 0.38 32.61
N SER A 179 -0.34 1.14 31.84
CA SER A 179 -0.49 2.58 31.76
C SER A 179 -1.82 2.98 31.12
N GLY A 180 -2.47 4.00 31.70
CA GLY A 180 -3.58 4.68 31.06
C GLY A 180 -3.15 5.47 29.81
N VAL A 181 -4.13 5.84 28.98
CA VAL A 181 -3.95 6.64 27.76
C VAL A 181 -4.82 7.89 27.85
N ASN A 182 -4.18 9.06 27.75
CA ASN A 182 -4.82 10.33 27.50
C ASN A 182 -5.07 10.47 25.99
N SER A 183 -6.16 11.11 25.61
CA SER A 183 -6.50 11.31 24.20
C SER A 183 -6.95 12.74 23.96
N ALA A 184 -6.56 13.31 22.84
CA ALA A 184 -7.03 14.62 22.39
C ALA A 184 -7.36 14.58 20.90
N SER A 185 -8.56 14.99 20.55
CA SER A 185 -9.01 15.14 19.17
C SER A 185 -9.47 16.57 18.89
N ARG A 186 -9.28 17.01 17.65
CA ARG A 186 -9.75 18.31 17.16
C ARG A 186 -10.21 18.16 15.73
N GLU A 187 -11.32 18.81 15.42
CA GLU A 187 -11.89 18.94 14.10
C GLU A 187 -12.13 20.42 13.82
N LEU A 188 -11.51 20.93 12.77
CA LEU A 188 -11.67 22.30 12.29
C LEU A 188 -12.34 22.26 10.92
N GLN A 189 -13.41 23.02 10.77
CA GLN A 189 -14.05 23.35 9.50
C GLN A 189 -13.96 24.86 9.32
N ALA A 190 -13.39 25.31 8.22
CA ALA A 190 -13.35 26.73 7.89
C ALA A 190 -13.61 26.95 6.39
N THR A 191 -14.45 27.93 6.09
CA THR A 191 -14.88 28.32 4.75
C THR A 191 -14.70 29.84 4.57
N TRP A 192 -14.09 30.25 3.46
CA TRP A 192 -13.95 31.66 3.09
C TRP A 192 -14.06 31.82 1.57
N GLY A 193 -15.07 32.59 1.14
CA GLY A 193 -15.39 32.69 -0.29
C GLY A 193 -15.74 31.31 -0.87
N LYS A 194 -14.99 30.87 -1.88
CA LYS A 194 -15.13 29.54 -2.50
C LYS A 194 -14.07 28.53 -2.03
N SER A 195 -13.35 28.86 -0.97
CA SER A 195 -12.33 27.99 -0.38
C SER A 195 -12.83 27.41 0.94
N ALA A 196 -12.48 26.17 1.20
CA ALA A 196 -12.79 25.48 2.44
C ALA A 196 -11.61 24.60 2.87
N ILE A 197 -11.46 24.41 4.17
CA ILE A 197 -10.55 23.45 4.78
C ILE A 197 -11.28 22.70 5.88
N HIS A 198 -11.07 21.40 5.92
CA HIS A 198 -11.54 20.51 6.96
C HIS A 198 -10.33 19.71 7.46
N THR A 199 -9.96 19.90 8.73
CA THR A 199 -8.82 19.22 9.34
C THR A 199 -9.30 18.47 10.58
N THR A 200 -9.03 17.17 10.64
CA THR A 200 -9.19 16.36 11.84
C THR A 200 -7.81 15.97 12.36
N THR A 201 -7.65 15.95 13.68
CA THR A 201 -6.45 15.51 14.37
C THR A 201 -6.85 14.68 15.59
N SER A 202 -6.10 13.63 15.87
CA SER A 202 -6.24 12.80 17.07
C SER A 202 -4.85 12.42 17.56
N THR A 203 -4.61 12.53 18.86
CA THR A 203 -3.31 12.22 19.48
C THR A 203 -3.53 11.50 20.79
N GLN A 204 -2.67 10.52 21.07
CA GLN A 204 -2.66 9.78 22.32
C GLN A 204 -1.36 10.02 23.07
N SER A 205 -1.44 10.08 24.39
CA SER A 205 -0.26 10.17 25.26
C SER A 205 -0.44 9.28 26.49
N GLN A 206 0.67 8.81 27.05
CA GLN A 206 0.66 7.90 28.19
C GLN A 206 0.38 8.64 29.51
N ALA A 207 -0.51 8.09 30.35
CA ALA A 207 -0.81 8.58 31.70
C ALA A 207 0.08 7.98 32.81
N ALA A 208 1.08 7.18 32.41
CA ALA A 208 2.18 6.57 33.16
C ALA A 208 1.77 5.84 34.46
N ALA A 209 1.64 4.52 34.37
CA ALA A 209 1.56 3.63 35.52
C ALA A 209 2.96 3.40 36.12
N SER A 210 3.06 3.41 37.45
CA SER A 210 4.32 3.19 38.14
C SER A 210 4.18 2.41 39.45
N VAL A 211 5.13 1.52 39.71
CA VAL A 211 5.25 0.79 40.98
C VAL A 211 6.66 0.97 41.51
N SER A 212 6.80 1.62 42.67
CA SER A 212 8.10 2.03 43.19
C SER A 212 8.33 1.60 44.64
N ALA A 213 9.39 0.86 44.90
CA ALA A 213 9.82 0.45 46.24
C ALA A 213 11.14 1.14 46.62
N GLY A 214 11.24 1.62 47.85
CA GLY A 214 12.49 2.11 48.44
C GLY A 214 13.58 1.06 48.52
N HIS A 215 13.17 -0.18 48.83
CA HIS A 215 14.05 -1.33 48.93
C HIS A 215 13.71 -2.34 47.84
N ASN A 216 12.95 -3.39 48.14
CA ASN A 216 12.65 -4.46 47.20
C ASN A 216 11.25 -4.31 46.60
N LEU A 217 11.15 -4.60 45.30
CA LEU A 217 9.88 -4.74 44.60
C LEU A 217 9.65 -6.20 44.28
N THR A 218 8.55 -6.77 44.77
CA THR A 218 8.10 -8.12 44.44
C THR A 218 6.72 -8.08 43.79
N VAL A 219 6.59 -8.67 42.60
CA VAL A 219 5.32 -8.85 41.89
C VAL A 219 5.15 -10.32 41.58
N GLN A 220 4.06 -10.94 42.06
CA GLN A 220 3.83 -12.36 41.97
C GLN A 220 2.43 -12.68 41.42
N ALA A 221 2.36 -13.35 40.27
CA ALA A 221 1.15 -13.98 39.76
C ALA A 221 1.20 -15.49 40.04
N ALA A 222 0.61 -15.93 41.16
CA ALA A 222 0.76 -17.28 41.70
C ALA A 222 -0.12 -18.34 41.01
N GLY A 223 -1.14 -17.94 40.25
CA GLY A 223 -2.10 -18.85 39.60
C GLY A 223 -2.98 -19.69 40.55
N ASN A 224 -2.66 -19.74 41.85
CA ASN A 224 -3.41 -20.48 42.87
C ASN A 224 -3.72 -21.95 42.47
N GLY A 225 -2.78 -22.58 41.74
CA GLY A 225 -2.90 -23.97 41.28
C GLY A 225 -3.90 -24.20 40.13
N GLN A 226 -4.45 -23.15 39.51
CA GLN A 226 -5.36 -23.27 38.36
C GLN A 226 -4.57 -23.31 37.05
N PRO A 227 -4.72 -24.35 36.20
CA PRO A 227 -4.05 -24.43 34.89
C PRO A 227 -4.32 -23.19 34.02
N GLY A 228 -3.29 -22.67 33.36
CA GLY A 228 -3.39 -21.50 32.46
C GLY A 228 -3.58 -20.15 33.14
N THR A 229 -3.55 -20.10 34.47
CA THR A 229 -3.58 -18.87 35.27
C THR A 229 -2.21 -18.61 35.90
N GLY A 230 -2.00 -17.44 36.51
CA GLY A 230 -0.66 -17.05 36.97
C GLY A 230 0.05 -16.15 35.98
N ASN A 231 -0.71 -15.38 35.20
CA ASN A 231 -0.17 -14.47 34.20
C ASN A 231 0.19 -13.13 34.85
N LEU A 232 1.37 -12.60 34.53
CA LEU A 232 1.80 -11.26 34.90
C LEU A 232 2.07 -10.45 33.64
N THR A 233 1.38 -9.33 33.48
CA THR A 233 1.53 -8.43 32.32
C THR A 233 1.91 -7.03 32.77
N VAL A 234 2.93 -6.44 32.13
CA VAL A 234 3.39 -5.06 32.33
C VAL A 234 3.37 -4.36 30.98
N THR A 235 2.65 -3.25 30.84
CA THR A 235 2.51 -2.53 29.55
C THR A 235 2.62 -1.02 29.72
N GLY A 236 3.66 -0.44 29.10
CA GLY A 236 4.02 0.96 29.22
C GLY A 236 4.22 1.44 30.66
N ALA A 237 4.57 0.57 31.61
CA ALA A 237 4.66 0.92 33.03
C ALA A 237 6.11 0.93 33.53
N ALA A 238 6.36 1.70 34.59
CA ALA A 238 7.67 1.78 35.24
C ALA A 238 7.66 1.05 36.60
N LEU A 239 8.45 -0.01 36.73
CA LEU A 239 8.62 -0.79 37.94
C LEU A 239 10.03 -0.56 38.48
N THR A 240 10.16 -0.04 39.70
CA THR A 240 11.47 0.38 40.23
C THR A 240 11.65 -0.07 41.68
N ALA A 241 12.75 -0.75 41.94
CA ALA A 241 13.33 -0.95 43.26
C ALA A 241 14.54 -0.02 43.40
N GLN A 242 14.52 0.90 44.35
CA GLN A 242 15.47 2.03 44.36
C GLN A 242 16.85 1.60 44.89
N SER A 243 16.87 0.78 45.95
CA SER A 243 18.11 0.23 46.52
C SER A 243 18.19 -1.31 46.49
N GLY A 244 17.05 -2.00 46.42
CA GLY A 244 16.94 -3.45 46.44
C GLY A 244 16.62 -4.06 45.06
N ALA A 245 16.21 -5.33 45.07
CA ALA A 245 15.93 -6.07 43.84
C ALA A 245 14.49 -5.84 43.35
N ALA A 246 14.31 -5.85 42.03
CA ALA A 246 13.01 -5.93 41.38
C ALA A 246 12.79 -7.37 40.89
N THR A 247 11.81 -8.05 41.48
CA THR A 247 11.49 -9.46 41.22
C THR A 247 10.05 -9.60 40.72
N LEU A 248 9.90 -10.12 39.50
CA LEU A 248 8.64 -10.41 38.84
C LEU A 248 8.53 -11.92 38.62
N GLN A 249 7.50 -12.55 39.17
CA GLN A 249 7.31 -14.00 39.13
C GLN A 249 5.90 -14.33 38.64
N ALA A 250 5.80 -15.15 37.60
CA ALA A 250 4.55 -15.62 37.02
C ALA A 250 4.52 -17.15 37.04
N ALA A 251 3.46 -17.76 37.58
CA ALA A 251 3.28 -19.20 37.56
C ALA A 251 2.97 -19.74 36.15
N ASN A 252 2.49 -18.89 35.24
CA ASN A 252 2.29 -19.21 33.83
C ASN A 252 3.12 -18.27 32.94
N ASN A 253 2.52 -17.25 32.33
CA ASN A 253 3.22 -16.38 31.39
C ASN A 253 3.60 -15.03 32.02
N LEU A 254 4.79 -14.53 31.69
CA LEU A 254 5.26 -13.19 32.04
C LEU A 254 5.44 -12.36 30.77
N THR A 255 4.77 -11.20 30.68
CA THR A 255 4.87 -10.32 29.50
C THR A 255 5.22 -8.89 29.93
N VAL A 256 6.30 -8.36 29.39
CA VAL A 256 6.71 -6.95 29.52
C VAL A 256 6.69 -6.31 28.13
N ASN A 257 5.67 -5.48 27.88
CA ASN A 257 5.36 -4.96 26.55
C ASN A 257 5.37 -3.42 26.51
N THR A 258 5.42 -2.86 25.30
CA THR A 258 5.21 -1.44 25.05
C THR A 258 3.73 -1.08 25.02
N LEU A 259 3.42 0.17 25.35
CA LEU A 259 2.11 0.77 25.10
C LEU A 259 2.14 1.50 23.75
N ALA A 260 1.37 1.04 22.78
CA ALA A 260 1.22 1.71 21.50
C ALA A 260 0.38 2.99 21.65
N LEU A 261 0.90 4.12 21.17
CA LEU A 261 0.26 5.44 21.19
C LEU A 261 0.07 5.91 19.76
N GLY A 262 -1.18 6.16 19.37
CA GLY A 262 -1.54 6.62 18.03
C GLY A 262 -1.57 8.15 17.90
N SER A 263 -1.14 8.64 16.74
CA SER A 263 -1.46 9.99 16.27
C SER A 263 -1.96 9.94 14.83
N ASN A 264 -3.05 10.62 14.53
CA ASN A 264 -3.66 10.68 13.22
C ASN A 264 -4.01 12.12 12.87
N ALA A 265 -3.85 12.50 11.61
CA ALA A 265 -4.36 13.75 11.09
C ALA A 265 -4.85 13.58 9.66
N ALA A 266 -6.03 14.11 9.35
CA ALA A 266 -6.58 14.16 8.00
C ALA A 266 -6.94 15.61 7.66
N THR A 267 -6.59 16.08 6.46
CA THR A 267 -6.91 17.41 5.97
C THR A 267 -7.48 17.33 4.57
N HIS A 268 -8.68 17.83 4.40
CA HIS A 268 -9.30 18.07 3.10
C HIS A 268 -9.37 19.57 2.87
N SER A 269 -8.77 20.06 1.79
CA SER A 269 -8.88 21.46 1.38
C SER A 269 -9.44 21.55 -0.03
N HIS A 270 -10.25 22.57 -0.25
CA HIS A 270 -10.80 22.94 -1.55
C HIS A 270 -10.58 24.44 -1.74
N SER A 271 -10.20 24.84 -2.95
CA SER A 271 -10.17 26.25 -3.33
C SER A 271 -10.67 26.40 -4.76
N GLU A 272 -11.47 27.43 -5.00
CA GLU A 272 -11.91 27.79 -6.34
C GLU A 272 -11.74 29.29 -6.55
N SER A 273 -11.29 29.66 -7.74
CA SER A 273 -11.28 31.04 -8.22
C SER A 273 -11.98 31.12 -9.56
N SER A 274 -12.78 32.15 -9.77
CA SER A 274 -13.50 32.37 -11.04
C SER A 274 -13.07 33.68 -11.68
N GLY A 275 -12.82 33.65 -12.99
CA GLY A 275 -12.52 34.82 -13.81
C GLY A 275 -13.26 34.79 -15.15
N THR A 276 -12.98 35.77 -16.02
CA THR A 276 -13.66 35.95 -17.32
C THR A 276 -13.47 34.81 -18.31
N PHE A 277 -12.45 33.96 -18.11
CA PHE A 277 -12.10 32.85 -19.00
C PHE A 277 -12.25 31.46 -18.32
N GLY A 278 -13.07 31.38 -17.27
CA GLY A 278 -13.42 30.13 -16.58
C GLY A 278 -13.06 30.11 -15.09
N SER A 279 -13.39 28.99 -14.43
CA SER A 279 -13.03 28.70 -13.05
C SER A 279 -11.76 27.85 -12.98
N ARG A 280 -10.97 28.06 -11.92
CA ARG A 280 -9.87 27.18 -11.53
C ARG A 280 -10.21 26.60 -10.17
N SER A 281 -10.02 25.29 -10.00
CA SER A 281 -10.23 24.65 -8.71
C SER A 281 -9.04 23.79 -8.32
N SER A 282 -8.83 23.62 -7.02
CA SER A 282 -7.88 22.67 -6.47
C SER A 282 -8.45 22.03 -5.22
N THR A 283 -8.38 20.71 -5.16
CA THR A 283 -8.74 19.91 -3.99
C THR A 283 -7.52 19.13 -3.53
N THR A 284 -7.20 19.17 -2.25
CA THR A 284 -6.13 18.37 -1.64
C THR A 284 -6.69 17.56 -0.49
N GLN A 285 -6.32 16.29 -0.43
CA GLN A 285 -6.59 15.38 0.69
C GLN A 285 -5.24 14.92 1.21
N ALA A 286 -4.98 15.09 2.50
CA ALA A 286 -3.74 14.69 3.13
C ALA A 286 -4.03 13.96 4.44
N ASP A 287 -3.55 12.73 4.54
CA ASP A 287 -3.75 11.85 5.68
C ASP A 287 -2.38 11.45 6.25
N SER A 288 -2.29 11.37 7.56
CA SER A 288 -1.11 10.89 8.25
C SER A 288 -1.51 10.09 9.48
N SER A 289 -0.78 9.01 9.74
CA SER A 289 -0.96 8.16 10.90
C SER A 289 0.41 7.72 11.41
N ALA A 290 0.62 7.76 12.72
CA ALA A 290 1.83 7.25 13.34
C ALA A 290 1.48 6.46 14.60
N THR A 291 2.24 5.40 14.86
CA THR A 291 2.20 4.63 16.11
C THR A 291 3.57 4.66 16.74
N ASP A 292 3.65 5.25 17.93
CA ASP A 292 4.86 5.25 18.76
C ASP A 292 4.67 4.32 19.95
N ASN A 293 5.66 3.49 20.23
CA ASN A 293 5.62 2.55 21.34
C ASN A 293 6.32 3.12 22.58
N ALA A 294 5.53 3.38 23.63
CA ALA A 294 6.04 3.77 24.94
C ALA A 294 6.51 2.52 25.71
N ALA A 295 7.81 2.45 25.99
CA ALA A 295 8.44 1.29 26.62
C ALA A 295 7.98 1.06 28.06
N SER A 296 7.85 -0.20 28.47
CA SER A 296 7.88 -0.55 29.90
C SER A 296 9.32 -0.50 30.41
N SER A 297 9.50 -0.21 31.69
CA SER A 297 10.81 -0.27 32.34
C SER A 297 10.75 -1.05 33.65
N VAL A 298 11.73 -1.92 33.88
CA VAL A 298 11.94 -2.61 35.16
C VAL A 298 13.37 -2.36 35.62
N SER A 299 13.53 -1.77 36.81
CA SER A 299 14.83 -1.42 37.36
C SER A 299 14.96 -1.78 38.84
N GLY A 300 16.17 -2.15 39.23
CA GLY A 300 16.52 -2.54 40.60
C GLY A 300 18.01 -2.73 40.72
N SER A 301 18.55 -2.86 41.94
CA SER A 301 19.95 -3.28 42.12
C SER A 301 20.20 -4.60 41.38
N ALA A 302 19.25 -5.54 41.49
CA ALA A 302 19.09 -6.66 40.58
C ALA A 302 17.68 -6.69 39.96
N VAL A 303 17.56 -7.28 38.77
CA VAL A 303 16.28 -7.53 38.08
C VAL A 303 16.13 -9.04 37.86
N MET A 304 15.06 -9.62 38.40
CA MET A 304 14.76 -11.04 38.31
C MET A 304 13.36 -11.24 37.73
N LEU A 305 13.29 -11.82 36.53
CA LEU A 305 12.02 -12.16 35.88
C LEU A 305 11.95 -13.68 35.71
N SER A 306 10.89 -14.30 36.24
CA SER A 306 10.67 -15.74 36.14
C SER A 306 9.25 -16.05 35.70
N ALA A 307 9.12 -16.90 34.68
CA ALA A 307 7.85 -17.42 34.18
C ALA A 307 7.84 -18.94 34.24
N GLY A 308 6.74 -19.53 34.72
CA GLY A 308 6.53 -20.98 34.71
C GLY A 308 6.38 -21.57 33.31
N ASN A 309 5.91 -20.77 32.35
CA ASN A 309 5.82 -21.09 30.94
C ASN A 309 6.61 -20.05 30.12
N ASP A 310 5.95 -19.13 29.40
CA ASP A 310 6.63 -18.22 28.47
C ASP A 310 6.97 -16.87 29.11
N LEU A 311 8.15 -16.33 28.78
CA LEU A 311 8.59 -15.00 29.16
C LEU A 311 8.85 -14.15 27.93
N THR A 312 8.14 -13.03 27.80
CA THR A 312 8.26 -12.12 26.64
C THR A 312 8.62 -10.71 27.08
N VAL A 313 9.63 -10.12 26.44
CA VAL A 313 10.03 -8.72 26.60
C VAL A 313 10.03 -8.07 25.22
N THR A 314 9.18 -7.07 25.00
CA THR A 314 9.03 -6.41 23.69
C THR A 314 9.22 -4.91 23.83
N GLY A 315 10.15 -4.34 23.04
CA GLY A 315 10.50 -2.90 23.01
C GLY A 315 10.75 -2.24 24.38
N SER A 316 11.09 -3.03 25.40
CA SER A 316 11.08 -2.60 26.81
C SER A 316 12.48 -2.60 27.43
N THR A 317 12.65 -1.92 28.56
CA THR A 317 13.95 -1.75 29.22
C THR A 317 14.04 -2.49 30.55
N LEU A 318 15.11 -3.27 30.74
CA LEU A 318 15.43 -3.97 31.98
C LEU A 318 16.82 -3.50 32.45
N THR A 319 16.92 -2.98 33.67
CA THR A 319 18.16 -2.36 34.17
C THR A 319 18.52 -2.82 35.58
N GLY A 320 19.59 -3.59 35.70
CA GLY A 320 20.29 -3.84 36.96
C GLY A 320 21.24 -2.68 37.28
N THR A 321 21.05 -2.02 38.42
CA THR A 321 21.79 -0.80 38.82
C THR A 321 22.83 -1.03 39.91
N GLY A 322 22.91 -2.25 40.46
CA GLY A 322 23.85 -2.56 41.54
C GLY A 322 25.32 -2.38 41.13
N ALA A 323 26.19 -2.11 42.09
CA ALA A 323 27.60 -1.89 41.81
C ALA A 323 28.33 -3.20 41.43
N GLY A 324 29.07 -3.19 40.31
CA GLY A 324 29.95 -4.29 39.90
C GLY A 324 29.26 -5.49 39.22
N ALA A 325 30.07 -6.46 38.81
CA ALA A 325 29.63 -7.63 38.02
C ALA A 325 28.58 -8.51 38.71
N THR A 326 28.59 -8.53 40.05
CA THR A 326 27.68 -9.33 40.91
C THR A 326 26.55 -8.49 41.48
N GLY A 327 26.70 -7.17 41.57
CA GLY A 327 25.69 -6.26 42.12
C GLY A 327 24.55 -5.97 41.13
N ALA A 328 24.85 -5.73 39.85
CA ALA A 328 23.86 -5.41 38.81
C ALA A 328 23.34 -6.64 38.05
N GLN A 329 22.80 -7.66 38.73
CA GLN A 329 22.30 -8.85 38.01
C GLN A 329 21.03 -8.56 37.21
N VAL A 330 20.93 -9.13 36.02
CA VAL A 330 19.65 -9.28 35.29
C VAL A 330 19.46 -10.75 34.93
N ASN A 331 18.48 -11.42 35.55
CA ASN A 331 18.20 -12.84 35.32
C ASN A 331 16.77 -13.03 34.80
N LEU A 332 16.66 -13.61 33.61
CA LEU A 332 15.39 -13.94 32.95
C LEU A 332 15.32 -15.46 32.83
N THR A 333 14.29 -16.07 33.39
CA THR A 333 14.08 -17.53 33.34
C THR A 333 12.67 -17.85 32.88
N ALA A 334 12.55 -18.58 31.77
CA ALA A 334 11.28 -19.11 31.26
C ALA A 334 11.26 -20.63 31.36
N GLY A 335 10.17 -21.21 31.87
CA GLY A 335 9.97 -22.66 31.89
C GLY A 335 9.80 -23.27 30.50
N SER A 336 9.26 -22.50 29.56
CA SER A 336 9.13 -22.82 28.14
C SER A 336 9.95 -21.83 27.32
N THR A 337 9.34 -20.87 26.62
CA THR A 337 10.04 -19.99 25.67
C THR A 337 10.40 -18.65 26.29
N LEU A 338 11.62 -18.18 26.01
CA LEU A 338 12.06 -16.82 26.36
C LEU A 338 12.23 -16.02 25.06
N SER A 339 11.47 -14.92 24.90
CA SER A 339 11.53 -14.06 23.72
C SER A 339 11.82 -12.62 24.11
N ILE A 340 12.88 -12.05 23.54
CA ILE A 340 13.25 -10.64 23.67
C ILE A 340 13.19 -10.02 22.28
N ASN A 341 12.14 -9.25 22.04
CA ASN A 341 11.74 -8.76 20.72
C ASN A 341 11.82 -7.24 20.63
N ALA A 342 11.91 -6.73 19.40
CA ALA A 342 11.73 -5.31 19.14
C ALA A 342 10.24 -4.97 18.96
N ALA A 343 9.84 -3.79 19.40
CA ALA A 343 8.55 -3.20 19.03
C ALA A 343 8.67 -2.47 17.69
N ALA A 344 7.55 -2.23 17.01
CA ALA A 344 7.53 -1.58 15.70
C ALA A 344 6.87 -0.21 15.76
N ASN A 345 7.65 0.86 15.59
CA ASN A 345 7.10 2.20 15.39
C ASN A 345 6.76 2.38 13.91
N THR A 346 5.58 2.91 13.62
CA THR A 346 5.07 3.05 12.26
C THR A 346 4.73 4.49 11.94
N GLN A 347 4.95 4.90 10.71
CA GLN A 347 4.51 6.20 10.18
C GLN A 347 4.01 6.00 8.76
N THR A 348 2.81 6.49 8.49
CA THR A 348 2.23 6.57 7.15
C THR A 348 1.77 7.99 6.88
N ALA A 349 1.99 8.46 5.67
CA ALA A 349 1.44 9.71 5.18
C ALA A 349 1.08 9.56 3.71
N SER A 350 -0.08 10.07 3.32
CA SER A 350 -0.52 10.12 1.93
C SER A 350 -1.09 11.50 1.65
N SER A 351 -0.80 12.05 0.48
CA SER A 351 -1.39 13.29 0.01
C SER A 351 -1.76 13.17 -1.45
N HIS A 352 -3.01 13.50 -1.76
CA HIS A 352 -3.56 13.53 -3.10
C HIS A 352 -4.07 14.93 -3.41
N SER A 353 -3.62 15.51 -4.51
CA SER A 353 -4.05 16.81 -5.00
C SER A 353 -4.61 16.68 -6.40
N GLN A 354 -5.73 17.33 -6.65
CA GLN A 354 -6.31 17.49 -7.97
C GLN A 354 -6.46 18.98 -8.26
N SER A 355 -6.16 19.39 -9.48
CA SER A 355 -6.36 20.75 -9.96
C SER A 355 -7.02 20.74 -11.33
N SER A 356 -7.84 21.76 -11.59
CA SER A 356 -8.46 21.98 -12.89
C SER A 356 -8.40 23.45 -13.26
N GLY A 357 -8.19 23.72 -14.54
CA GLY A 357 -8.13 25.07 -15.09
C GLY A 357 -9.36 25.45 -15.94
N GLY A 358 -9.44 26.73 -16.30
CA GLY A 358 -10.49 27.28 -17.16
C GLY A 358 -10.29 26.93 -18.65
N LEU A 359 -10.80 27.74 -19.58
CA LEU A 359 -10.90 27.45 -21.02
C LEU A 359 -9.59 26.98 -21.71
N PHE A 360 -8.42 27.36 -21.18
CA PHE A 360 -7.08 26.96 -21.65
C PHE A 360 -6.21 26.39 -20.51
N GLY A 361 -6.83 25.95 -19.42
CA GLY A 361 -6.12 25.50 -18.23
C GLY A 361 -6.19 23.98 -18.10
N GLY A 362 -5.02 23.36 -17.95
CA GLY A 362 -4.92 21.92 -17.79
C GLY A 362 -5.51 21.38 -16.49
N GLN A 363 -5.76 20.07 -16.48
CA GLN A 363 -6.04 19.31 -15.27
C GLN A 363 -4.75 18.65 -14.79
N GLY A 364 -4.59 18.57 -13.47
CA GLY A 364 -3.43 17.93 -12.85
C GLY A 364 -3.84 17.06 -11.68
N THR A 365 -3.14 15.96 -11.48
CA THR A 365 -3.17 15.18 -10.25
C THR A 365 -1.76 15.03 -9.71
N SER A 366 -1.61 14.98 -8.39
CA SER A 366 -0.36 14.64 -7.73
C SER A 366 -0.64 13.81 -6.50
N GLN A 367 0.09 12.71 -6.34
CA GLN A 367 0.04 11.83 -5.19
C GLN A 367 1.44 11.79 -4.56
N ALA A 368 1.53 11.87 -3.24
CA ALA A 368 2.76 11.56 -2.50
C ALA A 368 2.43 10.64 -1.32
N ASP A 369 3.16 9.55 -1.19
CA ASP A 369 2.98 8.55 -0.14
C ASP A 369 4.31 8.27 0.58
N LEU A 370 4.21 8.03 1.88
CA LEU A 370 5.27 7.59 2.77
C LEU A 370 4.72 6.46 3.63
N ALA A 371 5.45 5.36 3.70
CA ALA A 371 5.25 4.31 4.70
C ALA A 371 6.60 3.96 5.33
N GLN A 372 6.66 3.91 6.65
CA GLN A 372 7.88 3.62 7.39
C GLN A 372 7.58 2.73 8.59
N THR A 373 8.43 1.73 8.80
CA THR A 373 8.46 0.90 10.01
C THR A 373 9.87 0.87 10.57
N ALA A 374 10.02 1.17 11.86
CA ALA A 374 11.29 1.18 12.57
C ALA A 374 11.23 0.34 13.85
N ALA A 375 12.24 -0.51 14.05
CA ALA A 375 12.36 -1.40 15.19
C ALA A 375 12.88 -0.66 16.44
N GLN A 376 12.07 -0.63 17.49
CA GLN A 376 12.46 -0.22 18.83
C GLN A 376 12.96 -1.44 19.61
N ALA A 377 14.28 -1.50 19.82
CA ALA A 377 14.92 -2.61 20.52
C ALA A 377 14.47 -2.73 21.98
N SER A 378 14.31 -3.97 22.46
CA SER A 378 14.35 -4.25 23.91
C SER A 378 15.78 -4.07 24.42
N ARG A 379 15.94 -3.37 25.55
CA ARG A 379 17.25 -3.03 26.12
C ARG A 379 17.44 -3.72 27.46
N ILE A 380 18.52 -4.49 27.61
CA ILE A 380 18.88 -5.20 28.84
C ILE A 380 20.25 -4.72 29.28
N THR A 381 20.32 -4.09 30.45
CA THR A 381 21.56 -3.53 30.99
C THR A 381 21.82 -4.08 32.39
N GLY A 382 23.02 -4.60 32.64
CA GLY A 382 23.42 -5.11 33.96
C GLY A 382 24.88 -5.54 34.00
N GLY A 383 25.42 -5.80 35.20
CA GLY A 383 26.75 -6.34 35.42
C GLY A 383 26.89 -7.75 34.83
N ALA A 384 26.07 -8.70 35.29
CA ALA A 384 25.96 -10.01 34.66
C ALA A 384 24.51 -10.29 34.27
N ILE A 385 24.35 -10.78 33.05
CA ILE A 385 23.06 -11.02 32.41
C ILE A 385 22.93 -12.52 32.15
N ALA A 386 21.88 -13.12 32.68
CA ALA A 386 21.56 -14.54 32.51
C ALA A 386 20.18 -14.67 31.87
N LEU A 387 20.12 -15.36 30.72
CA LEU A 387 18.91 -15.65 29.97
C LEU A 387 18.79 -17.18 29.88
N GLN A 388 17.75 -17.72 30.48
CA GLN A 388 17.54 -19.17 30.59
C GLN A 388 16.15 -19.52 30.07
N SER A 389 16.11 -20.43 29.11
CA SER A 389 14.87 -20.90 28.47
C SER A 389 14.80 -22.42 28.55
N GLY A 390 13.65 -22.96 28.97
CA GLY A 390 13.40 -24.40 28.96
C GLY A 390 13.18 -24.97 27.54
N ALA A 391 12.75 -24.13 26.62
CA ALA A 391 12.62 -24.39 25.19
C ALA A 391 13.45 -23.33 24.42
N ASP A 392 12.88 -22.75 23.36
CA ASP A 392 13.60 -21.84 22.48
C ASP A 392 13.88 -20.48 23.15
N LEU A 393 14.98 -19.84 22.75
CA LEU A 393 15.36 -18.50 23.17
C LEU A 393 15.45 -17.60 21.94
N THR A 394 14.66 -16.54 21.87
CA THR A 394 14.69 -15.58 20.75
C THR A 394 15.25 -14.23 21.20
N LEU A 395 16.24 -13.73 20.47
CA LEU A 395 16.77 -12.37 20.59
C LEU A 395 16.60 -11.66 19.24
N GLN A 396 15.47 -10.95 19.08
CA GLN A 396 15.18 -10.16 17.88
C GLN A 396 15.56 -8.69 18.11
N ALA A 397 16.59 -8.22 17.39
CA ALA A 397 17.08 -6.84 17.43
C ALA A 397 17.27 -6.27 18.87
N ALA A 398 17.67 -7.12 19.81
CA ALA A 398 17.83 -6.76 21.21
C ALA A 398 19.12 -5.97 21.45
N GLN A 399 19.14 -5.09 22.45
CA GLN A 399 20.35 -4.40 22.89
C GLN A 399 20.76 -4.87 24.28
N ILE A 400 21.85 -5.62 24.37
CA ILE A 400 22.35 -6.21 25.60
C ILE A 400 23.67 -5.51 25.97
N SER A 401 23.76 -4.97 27.18
CA SER A 401 24.94 -4.24 27.66
C SER A 401 25.34 -4.69 29.05
N GLY A 402 26.58 -5.16 29.23
CA GLY A 402 27.04 -5.63 30.53
C GLY A 402 28.48 -6.07 30.59
N GLN A 403 28.86 -6.75 31.69
CA GLN A 403 30.21 -7.31 31.85
C GLN A 403 30.27 -8.81 31.53
N ARG A 404 29.15 -9.52 31.67
CA ARG A 404 28.99 -10.92 31.25
C ARG A 404 27.59 -11.19 30.73
N LEU A 405 27.48 -12.04 29.72
CA LEU A 405 26.24 -12.56 29.19
C LEU A 405 26.29 -14.10 29.16
N SER A 406 25.25 -14.74 29.68
CA SER A 406 24.96 -16.16 29.47
C SER A 406 23.54 -16.30 28.92
N ALA A 407 23.42 -16.82 27.70
CA ALA A 407 22.16 -17.11 27.04
C ALA A 407 22.09 -18.61 26.75
N GLN A 408 21.11 -19.28 27.35
CA GLN A 408 20.96 -20.74 27.33
C GLN A 408 19.54 -21.12 26.90
N ALA A 409 19.42 -21.84 25.79
CA ALA A 409 18.18 -22.46 25.32
C ALA A 409 18.20 -23.97 25.64
N GLY A 410 17.07 -24.50 26.10
CA GLY A 410 16.93 -25.90 26.52
C GLY A 410 17.54 -26.24 27.87
N VAL A 411 17.99 -25.25 28.64
CA VAL A 411 18.68 -25.44 29.93
C VAL A 411 18.16 -24.45 30.96
N ILE A 412 17.80 -24.96 32.14
CA ILE A 412 17.40 -24.16 33.30
C ILE A 412 18.24 -24.60 34.50
N ASN A 413 18.88 -23.65 35.18
CA ASN A 413 19.75 -23.90 36.33
C ASN A 413 20.82 -24.99 36.08
N GLY A 414 21.35 -25.04 34.85
CA GLY A 414 22.35 -26.03 34.44
C GLY A 414 21.80 -27.45 34.20
N GLN A 415 20.49 -27.65 34.26
CA GLN A 415 19.84 -28.90 33.90
C GLN A 415 19.27 -28.81 32.49
N GLN A 416 19.57 -29.78 31.64
CA GLN A 416 18.98 -29.88 30.31
C GLN A 416 17.50 -30.25 30.42
N VAL A 417 16.63 -29.36 29.93
CA VAL A 417 15.17 -29.48 29.96
C VAL A 417 14.63 -29.97 28.61
N ASN A 418 15.17 -29.45 27.51
CA ASN A 418 14.76 -29.82 26.15
C ASN A 418 16.00 -30.00 25.28
N PRO A 419 16.27 -31.19 24.70
CA PRO A 419 17.43 -31.43 23.83
C PRO A 419 17.37 -30.72 22.48
N SER A 420 16.20 -30.33 22.00
CA SER A 420 16.00 -29.79 20.64
C SER A 420 15.81 -28.27 20.62
N ALA A 421 15.89 -27.60 21.76
CA ALA A 421 15.69 -26.17 21.88
C ALA A 421 16.73 -25.34 21.11
N GLN A 422 16.28 -24.32 20.40
CA GLN A 422 17.11 -23.44 19.58
C GLN A 422 17.28 -22.05 20.19
N LEU A 423 18.43 -21.43 19.89
CA LEU A 423 18.66 -20.01 20.13
C LEU A 423 18.54 -19.26 18.79
N HIS A 424 17.53 -18.41 18.67
CA HIS A 424 17.28 -17.56 17.51
C HIS A 424 17.88 -16.17 17.71
N LEU A 425 18.80 -15.80 16.83
CA LEU A 425 19.39 -14.46 16.72
C LEU A 425 18.85 -13.79 15.47
N ASP A 426 17.71 -13.14 15.61
CA ASP A 426 16.99 -12.57 14.48
C ASP A 426 17.25 -11.07 14.35
N ALA A 427 17.52 -10.62 13.13
CA ALA A 427 17.48 -9.20 12.82
C ALA A 427 16.04 -8.75 12.52
N ALA A 428 15.70 -7.56 13.01
CA ALA A 428 14.45 -6.89 12.63
C ALA A 428 14.63 -6.13 11.31
N ILE A 429 13.61 -6.18 10.46
CA ILE A 429 13.59 -5.43 9.19
C ILE A 429 12.99 -4.05 9.44
N ASN A 430 13.77 -3.01 9.21
CA ASN A 430 13.30 -1.64 9.10
C ASN A 430 12.97 -1.35 7.64
N ASP A 431 11.79 -0.79 7.38
CA ASP A 431 11.31 -0.51 6.03
C ASP A 431 10.99 0.98 5.89
N ARG A 432 11.34 1.55 4.73
CA ARG A 432 10.94 2.89 4.31
C ARG A 432 10.60 2.87 2.83
N SER A 433 9.34 3.19 2.53
CA SER A 433 8.82 3.39 1.19
C SER A 433 8.35 4.83 1.02
N GLN A 434 8.78 5.47 -0.06
CA GLN A 434 8.38 6.82 -0.45
C GLN A 434 8.06 6.82 -1.94
N SER A 435 6.94 7.42 -2.31
CA SER A 435 6.57 7.59 -3.71
C SER A 435 5.95 8.95 -3.94
N GLN A 436 6.23 9.52 -5.10
CA GLN A 436 5.58 10.71 -5.63
C GLN A 436 5.19 10.42 -7.06
N SER A 437 3.98 10.81 -7.44
CA SER A 437 3.54 10.77 -8.82
C SER A 437 2.76 12.02 -9.14
N SER A 438 2.82 12.42 -10.41
CA SER A 438 2.04 13.51 -10.94
C SER A 438 1.62 13.17 -12.37
N SER A 439 0.41 13.60 -12.72
CA SER A 439 -0.07 13.57 -14.08
C SER A 439 -0.71 14.90 -14.40
N GLY A 440 -0.60 15.35 -15.64
CA GLY A 440 -1.25 16.56 -16.09
C GLY A 440 -1.54 16.48 -17.56
N HIS A 441 -2.64 17.09 -17.97
CA HIS A 441 -2.97 17.27 -19.37
C HIS A 441 -3.63 18.61 -19.59
N ASP A 442 -3.39 19.17 -20.77
CA ASP A 442 -4.13 20.30 -21.32
C ASP A 442 -4.63 19.90 -22.71
N LEU A 443 -5.24 20.81 -23.47
CA LEU A 443 -5.78 20.54 -24.80
C LEU A 443 -4.79 19.80 -25.73
N LEU A 444 -3.52 20.18 -25.68
CA LEU A 444 -2.50 19.72 -26.64
C LEU A 444 -1.51 18.71 -26.10
N THR A 445 -1.22 18.72 -24.79
CA THR A 445 -0.11 17.95 -24.21
C THR A 445 -0.54 17.19 -22.97
N GLN A 446 0.06 16.03 -22.75
CA GLN A 446 -0.03 15.26 -21.52
C GLN A 446 1.37 15.00 -20.97
N ARG A 447 1.48 14.96 -19.64
CA ARG A 447 2.71 14.68 -18.92
C ARG A 447 2.41 13.76 -17.75
N THR A 448 3.31 12.81 -17.52
CA THR A 448 3.30 11.94 -16.36
C THR A 448 4.71 11.85 -15.82
N ALA A 449 4.87 12.05 -14.53
CA ALA A 449 6.15 11.88 -13.86
C ALA A 449 5.93 11.14 -12.55
N GLY A 450 6.90 10.35 -12.14
CA GLY A 450 6.86 9.71 -10.84
C GLY A 450 8.25 9.27 -10.41
N SER A 451 8.50 9.41 -9.12
CA SER A 451 9.75 8.99 -8.50
C SER A 451 9.46 8.37 -7.14
N GLY A 452 10.38 7.56 -6.66
CA GLY A 452 10.22 6.93 -5.37
C GLY A 452 11.34 5.97 -5.05
N GLN A 453 11.35 5.55 -3.79
CA GLN A 453 12.32 4.61 -3.26
C GLN A 453 11.67 3.67 -2.26
N VAL A 454 12.10 2.41 -2.30
CA VAL A 454 11.84 1.41 -1.26
C VAL A 454 13.18 0.97 -0.72
N GLN A 455 13.38 1.05 0.59
CA GLN A 455 14.61 0.67 1.23
C GLN A 455 14.34 -0.13 2.51
N GLN A 456 14.83 -1.36 2.52
CA GLN A 456 14.84 -2.21 3.71
C GLN A 456 16.26 -2.32 4.29
N THR A 457 16.34 -2.26 5.62
CA THR A 457 17.59 -2.40 6.36
C THR A 457 17.42 -3.36 7.53
N LEU A 458 18.52 -3.97 7.98
CA LEU A 458 18.51 -4.93 9.09
C LEU A 458 19.02 -4.29 10.36
N GLN A 459 18.29 -4.48 11.45
CA GLN A 459 18.70 -4.14 12.79
C GLN A 459 18.99 -5.43 13.56
N TYR A 460 20.28 -5.67 13.85
CA TYR A 460 20.75 -6.87 14.53
C TYR A 460 20.70 -6.72 16.05
N THR A 461 20.69 -7.86 16.75
CA THR A 461 20.95 -7.90 18.19
C THR A 461 22.39 -7.45 18.48
N THR A 462 22.56 -6.50 19.39
CA THR A 462 23.88 -6.01 19.83
C THR A 462 24.20 -6.48 21.25
N ILE A 463 25.44 -6.93 21.45
CA ILE A 463 25.98 -7.43 22.71
C ILE A 463 27.23 -6.62 23.04
N ALA A 464 27.07 -5.57 23.85
CA ALA A 464 28.12 -4.72 24.34
C ALA A 464 28.68 -5.28 25.67
N VAL A 465 29.54 -6.29 25.55
CA VAL A 465 30.28 -6.89 26.68
C VAL A 465 31.79 -6.75 26.42
N PRO A 466 32.61 -6.28 27.38
CA PRO A 466 34.06 -6.21 27.20
C PRO A 466 34.62 -7.58 26.80
N GLY A 467 35.41 -7.63 25.72
CA GLY A 467 35.92 -8.89 25.19
C GLY A 467 34.93 -9.69 24.34
N ALA A 468 33.75 -9.15 23.98
CA ALA A 468 32.86 -9.74 22.98
C ALA A 468 33.60 -9.89 21.63
N GLY A 469 34.09 -11.09 21.35
CA GLY A 469 35.00 -11.38 20.24
C GLY A 469 36.25 -12.18 20.63
N GLN A 470 36.62 -12.21 21.91
CA GLN A 470 37.68 -13.05 22.47
C GLN A 470 37.10 -14.37 23.03
N ALA A 471 37.85 -15.47 22.97
CA ALA A 471 37.43 -16.78 23.51
C ALA A 471 37.26 -16.82 25.04
N ASP A 472 37.51 -15.68 25.71
CA ASP A 472 37.55 -15.54 27.16
C ASP A 472 36.14 -15.32 27.72
N GLY A 473 35.34 -16.39 27.80
CA GLY A 473 34.31 -16.65 28.81
C GLY A 473 33.11 -15.68 29.01
N ALA A 474 33.18 -14.43 28.56
CA ALA A 474 32.31 -13.33 28.96
C ALA A 474 30.97 -13.32 28.20
N VAL A 475 30.91 -13.92 27.01
CA VAL A 475 29.69 -14.13 26.24
C VAL A 475 29.53 -15.63 26.00
N GLN A 476 28.51 -16.23 26.61
CA GLN A 476 28.15 -17.64 26.45
C GLN A 476 26.81 -17.73 25.72
N LEU A 477 26.83 -18.24 24.49
CA LEU A 477 25.64 -18.53 23.70
C LEU A 477 25.54 -20.04 23.52
N HIS A 478 24.58 -20.65 24.22
CA HIS A 478 24.40 -22.10 24.24
C HIS A 478 22.94 -22.45 23.92
N ALA A 479 22.77 -23.48 23.10
CA ALA A 479 21.48 -24.07 22.78
C ALA A 479 21.70 -25.56 22.54
N THR A 480 20.85 -26.38 23.13
CA THR A 480 20.93 -27.84 23.01
C THR A 480 20.65 -28.34 21.60
N GLY A 481 19.76 -27.65 20.86
CA GLY A 481 19.36 -27.93 19.48
C GLY A 481 20.06 -27.06 18.42
N GLY A 482 21.06 -26.26 18.83
CA GLY A 482 21.82 -25.37 17.94
C GLY A 482 21.30 -23.92 17.89
N ILE A 483 22.03 -23.08 17.15
CA ILE A 483 21.78 -21.64 17.04
C ILE A 483 21.34 -21.33 15.60
N THR A 484 20.36 -20.45 15.42
CA THR A 484 19.99 -19.91 14.12
C THR A 484 20.24 -18.41 14.05
N VAL A 485 20.79 -17.93 12.94
CA VAL A 485 20.95 -16.50 12.65
C VAL A 485 20.16 -16.18 11.40
N GLY A 486 19.23 -15.23 11.49
CA GLY A 486 18.31 -14.93 10.41
C GLY A 486 17.57 -13.61 10.57
N THR A 487 16.35 -13.56 10.02
CA THR A 487 15.46 -12.42 10.13
C THR A 487 14.07 -12.87 10.52
N SER A 488 13.37 -11.99 11.21
CA SER A 488 11.93 -12.12 11.41
C SER A 488 11.26 -10.81 11.02
N SER A 489 10.06 -10.90 10.42
CA SER A 489 9.25 -9.73 10.17
C SER A 489 8.75 -9.17 11.51
N LEU A 490 8.66 -7.85 11.59
CA LEU A 490 8.01 -7.20 12.73
C LEU A 490 6.52 -7.54 12.69
N THR A 491 6.05 -8.37 13.62
CA THR A 491 4.61 -8.67 13.77
C THR A 491 3.87 -7.43 14.25
N GLN A 492 2.96 -6.93 13.41
CA GLN A 492 2.06 -5.82 13.73
C GLN A 492 1.07 -6.23 14.83
N ALA A 493 1.02 -5.46 15.93
CA ALA A 493 -0.17 -5.43 16.76
C ALA A 493 -1.26 -4.61 16.04
N SER A 494 -2.17 -5.30 15.35
CA SER A 494 -3.47 -4.83 14.85
C SER A 494 -3.52 -3.81 13.68
N GLY A 495 -3.87 -4.32 12.49
CA GLY A 495 -4.96 -3.78 11.67
C GLY A 495 -4.70 -2.54 10.82
N ASN A 496 -3.97 -2.68 9.70
CA ASN A 496 -4.41 -2.17 8.40
C ASN A 496 -3.46 -2.65 7.28
N THR A 497 -3.98 -3.49 6.39
CA THR A 497 -3.31 -3.89 5.15
C THR A 497 -3.28 -2.69 4.20
N ALA A 498 -2.11 -2.08 4.00
CA ALA A 498 -1.91 -1.18 2.88
C ALA A 498 -2.02 -1.98 1.58
N ALA A 499 -2.98 -1.58 0.73
CA ALA A 499 -3.26 -2.20 -0.54
C ALA A 499 -2.02 -2.19 -1.44
N ALA A 500 -1.65 -3.38 -1.92
CA ALA A 500 -0.64 -3.54 -2.96
C ALA A 500 -1.06 -2.76 -4.21
N SER A 501 -0.22 -1.80 -4.62
CA SER A 501 -0.29 -1.25 -5.96
C SER A 501 0.05 -2.35 -6.96
N THR A 502 -0.93 -2.74 -7.76
CA THR A 502 -0.80 -3.66 -8.89
C THR A 502 0.14 -3.08 -9.95
N GLY A 503 1.40 -3.53 -9.94
CA GLY A 503 2.38 -3.32 -10.98
C GLY A 503 3.33 -4.53 -11.02
N SER A 504 3.14 -5.41 -12.00
CA SER A 504 3.92 -6.63 -12.21
C SER A 504 5.32 -6.30 -12.73
N GLY A 505 6.23 -5.97 -11.82
CA GLY A 505 7.68 -6.03 -12.00
C GLY A 505 8.27 -6.63 -10.73
N ALA A 506 9.02 -7.73 -10.83
CA ALA A 506 9.65 -8.35 -9.67
C ALA A 506 10.52 -7.31 -8.95
N THR A 507 10.20 -7.03 -7.68
CA THR A 507 11.01 -6.17 -6.80
C THR A 507 12.45 -6.69 -6.84
N PRO A 508 13.46 -5.93 -7.32
CA PRO A 508 14.85 -6.34 -7.14
C PRO A 508 15.12 -6.48 -5.66
N THR A 509 15.43 -7.72 -5.28
CA THR A 509 15.82 -8.11 -3.93
C THR A 509 17.31 -8.34 -3.91
N ILE A 510 17.97 -7.87 -2.87
CA ILE A 510 19.38 -8.19 -2.61
C ILE A 510 19.36 -9.41 -1.69
N THR A 511 19.89 -10.54 -2.15
CA THR A 511 20.10 -11.72 -1.30
C THR A 511 21.41 -11.55 -0.53
N LEU A 512 21.32 -11.51 0.80
CA LEU A 512 22.46 -11.41 1.72
C LEU A 512 22.79 -12.80 2.27
N ASP A 513 24.05 -13.21 2.09
CA ASP A 513 24.66 -14.32 2.82
C ASP A 513 25.23 -13.78 4.14
N LEU A 514 24.46 -13.94 5.22
CA LEU A 514 24.81 -13.43 6.54
C LEU A 514 26.12 -14.03 7.08
N LYS A 515 26.46 -15.28 6.72
CA LYS A 515 27.68 -15.94 7.18
C LYS A 515 28.91 -15.28 6.57
N GLN A 516 28.88 -14.94 5.28
CA GLN A 516 29.97 -14.22 4.61
C GLN A 516 30.17 -12.81 5.17
N GLN A 517 29.07 -12.15 5.53
CA GLN A 517 29.10 -10.78 6.06
C GLN A 517 29.48 -10.70 7.54
N ALA A 518 29.42 -11.81 8.27
CA ALA A 518 29.66 -11.86 9.72
C ALA A 518 31.01 -11.22 10.14
N GLN A 519 32.07 -11.35 9.35
CA GLN A 519 33.38 -10.72 9.65
C GLN A 519 33.34 -9.18 9.53
N GLN A 520 32.58 -8.65 8.58
CA GLN A 520 32.41 -7.20 8.41
C GLN A 520 31.46 -6.64 9.47
N LEU A 521 30.35 -7.35 9.73
CA LEU A 521 29.39 -6.98 10.77
C LEU A 521 30.05 -6.97 12.16
N ALA A 522 30.96 -7.91 12.44
CA ALA A 522 31.68 -7.97 13.71
C ALA A 522 32.56 -6.74 14.01
N GLN A 523 32.87 -5.90 13.01
CA GLN A 523 33.58 -4.64 13.23
C GLN A 523 32.68 -3.54 13.81
N GLN A 524 31.36 -3.72 13.76
CA GLN A 524 30.41 -2.76 14.32
C GLN A 524 30.31 -2.91 15.85
N PRO A 525 30.05 -1.81 16.58
CA PRO A 525 29.89 -1.84 18.03
C PRO A 525 28.83 -2.86 18.47
N GLY A 526 29.22 -3.80 19.35
CA GLY A 526 28.33 -4.81 19.90
C GLY A 526 28.03 -6.02 18.98
N LEU A 527 28.60 -6.11 17.78
CA LEU A 527 28.40 -7.27 16.88
C LEU A 527 29.58 -8.26 16.86
N GLY A 528 30.60 -8.06 17.70
CA GLY A 528 31.80 -8.91 17.73
C GLY A 528 31.54 -10.41 17.88
N TYR A 529 30.43 -10.80 18.52
CA TYR A 529 30.01 -12.19 18.67
C TYR A 529 29.72 -12.90 17.33
N MET A 530 29.37 -12.16 16.27
CA MET A 530 29.05 -12.74 14.96
C MET A 530 30.25 -13.46 14.34
N ALA A 531 31.46 -12.93 14.53
CA ALA A 531 32.68 -13.58 14.06
C ALA A 531 32.94 -14.93 14.76
N GLN A 532 32.57 -15.05 16.03
CA GLN A 532 32.68 -16.30 16.79
C GLN A 532 31.66 -17.33 16.31
N LEU A 533 30.41 -16.91 16.09
CA LEU A 533 29.36 -17.78 15.55
C LEU A 533 29.71 -18.31 14.14
N ALA A 534 30.38 -17.52 13.31
CA ALA A 534 30.76 -17.94 11.96
C ALA A 534 31.76 -19.12 11.95
N GLN A 535 32.52 -19.31 13.03
CA GLN A 535 33.50 -20.39 13.20
C GLN A 535 32.90 -21.67 13.81
N ARG A 536 31.66 -21.60 14.31
CA ARG A 536 30.97 -22.72 14.94
C ARG A 536 30.26 -23.62 13.90
N ASN A 537 30.13 -24.90 14.21
CA ASN A 537 29.45 -25.90 13.38
C ASN A 537 27.98 -26.13 13.79
N ASP A 538 27.56 -25.63 14.95
CA ASP A 538 26.20 -25.71 15.48
C ASP A 538 25.34 -24.48 15.16
N VAL A 539 25.76 -23.67 14.17
CA VAL A 539 25.07 -22.43 13.76
C VAL A 539 24.52 -22.56 12.34
N ALA A 540 23.20 -22.46 12.21
CA ALA A 540 22.50 -22.38 10.94
C ALA A 540 22.30 -20.91 10.53
N TRP A 541 22.73 -20.56 9.32
CA TRP A 541 22.63 -19.21 8.78
C TRP A 541 21.54 -19.15 7.69
N GLN A 542 20.57 -18.28 7.87
CA GLN A 542 19.49 -18.07 6.90
C GLN A 542 19.89 -17.03 5.85
N GLN A 543 19.42 -17.23 4.62
CA GLN A 543 19.54 -16.22 3.56
C GLN A 543 18.48 -15.14 3.75
N VAL A 544 18.87 -13.89 3.59
CA VAL A 544 17.95 -12.75 3.76
C VAL A 544 17.78 -12.03 2.43
N GLN A 545 16.54 -11.74 2.06
CA GLN A 545 16.23 -10.90 0.91
C GLN A 545 15.76 -9.52 1.38
N LEU A 546 16.45 -8.47 0.94
CA LEU A 546 16.07 -7.08 1.24
C LEU A 546 15.59 -6.38 -0.03
N ALA A 547 14.45 -5.69 0.05
CA ALA A 547 13.99 -4.82 -1.02
C ALA A 547 14.82 -3.53 -1.05
N SER A 548 15.37 -3.21 -2.22
CA SER A 548 16.06 -1.94 -2.48
C SER A 548 15.75 -1.49 -3.89
N GLN A 549 14.96 -0.43 -4.02
CA GLN A 549 14.52 0.11 -5.31
C GLN A 549 14.58 1.62 -5.34
N HIS A 550 14.92 2.12 -6.52
CA HIS A 550 14.71 3.51 -6.91
C HIS A 550 14.13 3.55 -8.31
N TRP A 551 13.14 4.39 -8.51
CA TRP A 551 12.63 4.70 -9.84
C TRP A 551 12.45 6.20 -9.97
N ASP A 552 12.70 6.69 -11.18
CA ASP A 552 12.42 8.05 -11.60
C ASP A 552 12.06 7.97 -13.09
N TYR A 553 10.86 8.40 -13.44
CA TYR A 553 10.40 8.44 -14.82
C TYR A 553 9.71 9.75 -15.11
N GLN A 554 9.90 10.21 -16.34
CA GLN A 554 9.22 11.37 -16.89
C GLN A 554 8.84 11.04 -18.33
N ALA A 555 7.56 11.14 -18.64
CA ALA A 555 7.04 10.96 -19.98
C ALA A 555 6.16 12.17 -20.34
N SER A 556 6.38 12.70 -21.54
CA SER A 556 5.58 13.78 -22.11
C SER A 556 5.17 13.41 -23.52
N GLY A 557 3.94 13.73 -23.91
CA GLY A 557 3.42 13.43 -25.23
C GLY A 557 2.27 14.35 -25.60
N LEU A 558 1.74 14.18 -26.80
CA LEU A 558 0.49 14.80 -27.19
C LEU A 558 -0.66 14.09 -26.47
N THR A 559 -1.71 14.83 -26.12
CA THR A 559 -2.95 14.18 -25.67
C THR A 559 -3.47 13.24 -26.77
N GLY A 560 -4.30 12.26 -26.43
CA GLY A 560 -4.95 11.41 -27.44
C GLY A 560 -5.67 12.23 -28.54
N ALA A 561 -6.22 13.40 -28.18
CA ALA A 561 -6.83 14.34 -29.12
C ALA A 561 -5.82 15.05 -30.02
N ALA A 562 -4.69 15.55 -29.48
CA ALA A 562 -3.66 16.20 -30.28
C ALA A 562 -2.84 15.20 -31.12
N ALA A 563 -2.60 14.00 -30.60
CA ALA A 563 -2.04 12.87 -31.35
C ALA A 563 -2.99 12.42 -32.45
N ALA A 564 -4.31 12.43 -32.24
CA ALA A 564 -5.31 12.15 -33.28
C ALA A 564 -5.37 13.25 -34.35
N ILE A 565 -5.31 14.54 -33.99
CA ILE A 565 -5.26 15.64 -34.97
C ILE A 565 -3.99 15.56 -35.83
N ILE A 566 -2.85 15.27 -35.21
CA ILE A 566 -1.60 15.07 -35.93
C ILE A 566 -1.59 13.76 -36.71
N ALA A 567 -2.15 12.67 -36.19
CA ALA A 567 -2.30 11.41 -36.92
C ALA A 567 -3.28 11.53 -38.08
N ILE A 568 -4.32 12.36 -38.00
CA ILE A 568 -5.19 12.70 -39.12
C ILE A 568 -4.40 13.52 -40.15
N ALA A 569 -3.60 14.50 -39.72
CA ALA A 569 -2.75 15.29 -40.61
C ALA A 569 -1.66 14.43 -41.30
N VAL A 570 -1.01 13.51 -40.58
CA VAL A 570 0.01 12.59 -41.12
C VAL A 570 -0.63 11.48 -41.94
N ALA A 571 -1.78 10.93 -41.53
CA ALA A 571 -2.54 9.97 -42.32
C ALA A 571 -2.94 10.59 -43.67
N ILE A 572 -3.48 11.82 -43.67
CA ILE A 572 -3.84 12.57 -44.90
C ILE A 572 -2.68 12.64 -45.89
N VAL A 573 -1.43 12.75 -45.44
CA VAL A 573 -0.29 12.84 -46.36
C VAL A 573 0.36 11.46 -46.61
N THR A 574 0.21 10.45 -45.72
CA THR A 574 0.90 9.12 -45.79
C THR A 574 -0.04 7.97 -46.22
N TYR A 575 -1.14 8.26 -46.91
CA TYR A 575 -2.10 7.23 -47.34
C TYR A 575 -1.46 6.29 -48.37
N GLY A 576 -1.44 4.99 -48.04
CA GLY A 576 -0.72 3.96 -48.78
C GLY A 576 -0.28 2.77 -47.93
N ALA A 577 -0.62 2.70 -46.64
CA ALA A 577 -0.66 1.46 -45.86
C ALA A 577 -1.47 1.69 -44.58
N ALA A 578 -2.37 0.75 -44.31
CA ALA A 578 -2.97 0.44 -43.01
C ALA A 578 -4.25 1.19 -42.58
N SER A 579 -5.28 0.36 -42.42
CA SER A 579 -6.63 0.61 -41.94
C SER A 579 -6.77 0.03 -40.53
N ALA A 580 -6.68 0.85 -39.48
CA ALA A 580 -7.10 0.46 -38.12
C ALA A 580 -7.39 1.66 -37.21
N LEU A 581 -8.02 2.71 -37.74
CA LEU A 581 -8.36 3.90 -36.94
C LEU A 581 -9.83 4.33 -37.10
N SER A 582 -10.77 3.39 -36.92
CA SER A 582 -12.19 3.75 -36.82
C SER A 582 -12.97 3.04 -35.71
N THR A 583 -12.35 2.15 -34.93
CA THR A 583 -13.06 1.45 -33.83
C THR A 583 -12.28 1.36 -32.51
N SER A 584 -10.96 1.55 -32.49
CA SER A 584 -10.15 1.51 -31.25
C SER A 584 -9.97 2.89 -30.57
N MET A 585 -10.16 3.99 -31.30
CA MET A 585 -10.08 5.35 -30.73
C MET A 585 -11.36 5.79 -29.99
N MET A 586 -12.46 5.03 -30.10
CA MET A 586 -13.71 5.29 -29.36
C MET A 586 -13.80 4.51 -28.05
N ALA A 587 -12.96 3.50 -27.82
CA ALA A 587 -12.97 2.71 -26.58
C ALA A 587 -12.06 3.29 -25.48
N GLY A 588 -11.05 4.09 -25.85
CA GLY A 588 -10.06 4.63 -24.89
C GLY A 588 -10.34 6.03 -24.34
N ALA A 589 -11.40 6.71 -24.78
CA ALA A 589 -11.62 8.13 -24.46
C ALA A 589 -13.05 8.49 -23.98
N GLY A 590 -13.84 7.52 -23.50
CA GLY A 590 -15.08 7.78 -22.75
C GLY A 590 -16.13 8.70 -23.41
N MET A 591 -16.07 8.91 -24.73
CA MET A 591 -16.98 9.79 -25.46
C MET A 591 -18.07 8.96 -26.14
N THR A 592 -19.06 8.53 -25.37
CA THR A 592 -20.35 8.07 -25.88
C THR A 592 -21.21 9.28 -26.18
N THR A 593 -21.49 9.54 -27.46
CA THR A 593 -22.65 10.33 -27.87
C THR A 593 -23.89 9.43 -27.82
N THR A 594 -24.50 9.29 -26.64
CA THR A 594 -25.90 8.84 -26.55
C THR A 594 -26.60 9.53 -25.39
N ALA A 595 -27.63 10.28 -25.72
CA ALA A 595 -28.52 10.94 -24.78
C ALA A 595 -29.34 9.90 -23.99
N GLY A 596 -29.41 10.06 -22.66
CA GLY A 596 -30.52 9.59 -21.83
C GLY A 596 -30.32 8.30 -21.00
N ALA A 597 -30.47 8.48 -19.68
CA ALA A 597 -30.94 7.54 -18.63
C ALA A 597 -29.99 6.47 -18.01
N VAL A 598 -29.62 6.74 -16.75
CA VAL A 598 -29.46 5.87 -15.56
C VAL A 598 -29.07 4.38 -15.70
N GLY A 599 -27.90 4.06 -15.14
CA GLY A 599 -27.65 2.91 -14.24
C GLY A 599 -27.44 1.51 -14.84
N ALA A 600 -26.18 1.07 -14.95
CA ALA A 600 -25.71 -0.28 -14.61
C ALA A 600 -24.21 -0.47 -14.94
N SER A 601 -23.52 -1.20 -14.05
CA SER A 601 -22.11 -1.59 -14.05
C SER A 601 -21.66 -2.38 -15.30
N THR A 602 -20.47 -2.09 -15.85
CA THR A 602 -19.76 -2.98 -16.79
C THR A 602 -18.51 -3.57 -16.14
N VAL A 603 -18.55 -4.89 -15.93
CA VAL A 603 -17.45 -5.71 -15.45
C VAL A 603 -16.51 -6.02 -16.62
N ALA A 604 -15.23 -5.71 -16.48
CA ALA A 604 -14.17 -6.23 -17.32
C ALA A 604 -13.70 -7.59 -16.80
N VAL A 605 -13.75 -8.64 -17.63
CA VAL A 605 -13.11 -9.93 -17.34
C VAL A 605 -11.93 -10.12 -18.29
N ALA A 606 -10.72 -10.08 -17.74
CA ALA A 606 -9.52 -10.62 -18.37
C ALA A 606 -9.47 -12.15 -18.19
N GLY A 607 -9.04 -12.87 -19.22
CA GLY A 607 -9.33 -14.31 -19.39
C GLY A 607 -8.55 -15.29 -18.51
N THR A 608 -9.12 -16.50 -18.38
CA THR A 608 -8.48 -17.83 -18.60
C THR A 608 -9.53 -18.94 -18.40
N GLY A 609 -9.66 -19.83 -19.40
CA GLY A 609 -9.99 -21.26 -19.28
C GLY A 609 -11.26 -21.76 -18.57
N ALA A 610 -12.18 -22.32 -19.38
CA ALA A 610 -13.03 -23.50 -19.14
C ALA A 610 -14.36 -23.37 -18.34
N GLY A 611 -15.48 -23.54 -19.06
CA GLY A 611 -16.49 -24.53 -18.69
C GLY A 611 -17.90 -24.06 -18.28
N VAL A 612 -18.85 -24.27 -19.22
CA VAL A 612 -20.25 -24.72 -19.02
C VAL A 612 -21.36 -23.67 -18.81
N ALA A 613 -21.99 -23.34 -19.95
CA ALA A 613 -23.40 -23.51 -20.32
C ALA A 613 -24.56 -22.83 -19.55
N GLY A 614 -25.29 -21.99 -20.31
CA GLY A 614 -26.71 -22.24 -20.61
C GLY A 614 -27.77 -21.49 -19.80
N SER A 615 -28.25 -20.35 -20.30
CA SER A 615 -29.70 -20.15 -20.54
C SER A 615 -30.06 -18.83 -21.24
N ALA A 616 -30.78 -19.04 -22.35
CA ALA A 616 -31.89 -18.29 -22.93
C ALA A 616 -31.80 -16.78 -23.21
N VAL A 617 -31.91 -16.53 -24.52
CA VAL A 617 -32.07 -15.29 -25.28
C VAL A 617 -33.46 -14.67 -25.11
N ALA A 618 -33.54 -13.35 -25.17
CA ALA A 618 -34.60 -12.61 -25.88
C ALA A 618 -34.05 -11.20 -26.17
N GLY A 619 -33.98 -10.64 -27.38
CA GLY A 619 -34.44 -10.98 -28.72
C GLY A 619 -34.47 -9.63 -29.46
N GLY A 620 -33.60 -9.42 -30.45
CA GLY A 620 -33.51 -8.14 -31.16
C GLY A 620 -32.31 -8.04 -32.11
N THR A 621 -32.50 -8.58 -33.31
CA THR A 621 -31.75 -8.30 -34.57
C THR A 621 -30.23 -8.36 -34.52
N VAL A 622 -29.71 -9.60 -34.62
CA VAL A 622 -28.36 -9.91 -35.08
C VAL A 622 -28.28 -9.62 -36.59
N LEU A 623 -27.43 -8.67 -37.01
CA LEU A 623 -27.01 -8.58 -38.42
C LEU A 623 -25.85 -9.57 -38.63
N THR A 624 -26.20 -10.75 -39.12
CA THR A 624 -25.29 -11.80 -39.56
C THR A 624 -24.86 -11.55 -41.01
N THR A 625 -23.63 -11.10 -41.25
CA THR A 625 -22.92 -11.34 -42.52
C THR A 625 -21.42 -11.56 -42.26
N THR A 626 -21.08 -12.84 -42.07
CA THR A 626 -19.84 -13.54 -42.51
C THR A 626 -18.49 -12.80 -42.38
N GLY A 627 -17.68 -13.19 -41.38
CA GLY A 627 -16.22 -12.99 -41.42
C GLY A 627 -15.53 -12.40 -40.19
N ALA A 628 -16.00 -12.67 -38.97
CA ALA A 628 -15.25 -12.33 -37.76
C ALA A 628 -14.14 -13.38 -37.50
N ALA A 629 -12.99 -13.23 -38.16
CA ALA A 629 -11.71 -13.82 -37.75
C ALA A 629 -10.56 -13.25 -38.62
N LEU A 630 -10.04 -12.06 -38.32
CA LEU A 630 -8.68 -11.69 -38.67
C LEU A 630 -8.11 -10.71 -37.64
N SER A 631 -7.02 -11.15 -37.04
CA SER A 631 -6.46 -10.82 -35.74
C SER A 631 -5.29 -9.83 -35.83
N SER A 632 -5.21 -8.91 -34.86
CA SER A 632 -4.04 -8.48 -34.05
C SER A 632 -2.59 -8.44 -34.60
N ALA A 633 -2.34 -8.53 -35.91
CA ALA A 633 -1.00 -8.43 -36.49
C ALA A 633 -0.71 -7.06 -37.15
N ALA A 634 -1.74 -6.30 -37.53
CA ALA A 634 -1.59 -4.97 -38.18
C ALA A 634 -1.29 -3.82 -37.19
N ALA A 635 -1.52 -4.01 -35.88
CA ALA A 635 -1.33 -2.95 -34.86
C ALA A 635 0.14 -2.74 -34.47
N ALA A 636 0.99 -3.78 -34.57
CA ALA A 636 2.40 -3.71 -34.18
C ALA A 636 3.26 -2.98 -35.22
N GLY A 637 3.00 -3.17 -36.52
CA GLY A 637 3.73 -2.48 -37.61
C GLY A 637 3.38 -1.01 -37.78
N MET A 638 2.18 -0.58 -37.38
CA MET A 638 1.80 0.85 -37.37
C MET A 638 2.30 1.60 -36.13
N SER A 639 2.46 0.93 -34.99
CA SER A 639 2.98 1.55 -33.77
C SER A 639 4.44 2.01 -33.95
N SER A 640 5.23 1.29 -34.75
CA SER A 640 6.60 1.73 -35.11
C SER A 640 6.57 2.92 -36.07
N LEU A 641 5.67 2.92 -37.07
CA LEU A 641 5.54 4.01 -38.04
C LEU A 641 5.03 5.31 -37.39
N VAL A 642 4.07 5.22 -36.46
CA VAL A 642 3.56 6.37 -35.68
C VAL A 642 4.65 6.90 -34.74
N SER A 643 5.47 6.02 -34.17
CA SER A 643 6.60 6.43 -33.33
C SER A 643 7.67 7.15 -34.16
N GLU A 644 7.98 6.66 -35.37
CA GLU A 644 8.95 7.28 -36.27
C GLU A 644 8.43 8.59 -36.88
N ALA A 645 7.12 8.67 -37.17
CA ALA A 645 6.45 9.89 -37.60
C ALA A 645 6.38 10.94 -36.48
N ALA A 646 6.12 10.53 -35.24
CA ALA A 646 6.11 11.42 -34.09
C ALA A 646 7.52 11.94 -33.75
N VAL A 647 8.55 11.10 -33.87
CA VAL A 647 9.96 11.47 -33.68
C VAL A 647 10.44 12.39 -34.82
N SER A 648 10.11 12.07 -36.08
CA SER A 648 10.44 12.91 -37.22
C SER A 648 9.70 14.26 -37.17
N LEU A 649 8.43 14.29 -36.78
CA LEU A 649 7.67 15.54 -36.66
C LEU A 649 8.15 16.42 -35.49
N ALA A 650 8.51 15.80 -34.36
CA ALA A 650 9.13 16.50 -33.23
C ALA A 650 10.54 17.02 -33.59
N GLY A 651 11.33 16.23 -34.31
CA GLY A 651 12.66 16.60 -34.81
C GLY A 651 12.62 17.70 -35.89
N ASN A 652 11.57 17.74 -36.70
CA ASN A 652 11.34 18.75 -37.75
C ASN A 652 10.53 19.97 -37.25
N GLY A 653 10.38 20.15 -35.93
CA GLY A 653 9.74 21.32 -35.32
C GLY A 653 8.27 21.55 -35.74
N GLY A 654 7.56 20.50 -36.16
CA GLY A 654 6.19 20.56 -36.66
C GLY A 654 6.02 20.68 -38.19
N ASN A 655 7.09 20.57 -39.00
CA ASN A 655 6.99 20.61 -40.46
C ASN A 655 6.54 19.26 -41.07
N LEU A 656 5.29 19.21 -41.52
CA LEU A 656 4.63 18.01 -42.08
C LEU A 656 5.20 17.55 -43.44
N GLY A 657 5.66 18.48 -44.31
CA GLY A 657 6.15 18.12 -45.65
C GLY A 657 7.49 17.36 -45.61
N GLN A 658 8.37 17.76 -44.69
CA GLN A 658 9.66 17.10 -44.46
C GLN A 658 9.48 15.72 -43.81
N THR A 659 8.59 15.67 -42.80
CA THR A 659 8.22 14.43 -42.08
C THR A 659 7.78 13.32 -43.03
N LEU A 660 7.11 13.67 -44.13
CA LEU A 660 6.62 12.71 -45.11
C LEU A 660 7.59 12.24 -46.17
N HIS A 661 8.56 13.09 -46.51
CA HIS A 661 9.67 12.67 -47.35
C HIS A 661 10.51 11.59 -46.64
N ASP A 662 10.67 11.70 -45.32
CA ASP A 662 11.43 10.74 -44.50
C ASP A 662 10.71 9.38 -44.37
N LEU A 663 9.38 9.40 -44.21
CA LEU A 663 8.56 8.19 -44.11
C LEU A 663 8.39 7.43 -45.43
N GLY A 664 8.52 8.12 -46.59
CA GLY A 664 8.41 7.54 -47.93
C GLY A 664 9.66 6.85 -48.47
N SER A 665 10.75 6.77 -47.70
CA SER A 665 12.02 6.20 -48.16
C SER A 665 11.96 4.68 -48.36
N SER A 666 12.70 4.18 -49.37
CA SER A 666 12.75 2.76 -49.77
C SER A 666 13.14 1.79 -48.65
N GLN A 667 13.75 2.30 -47.58
CA GLN A 667 14.19 1.53 -46.42
C GLN A 667 13.04 1.30 -45.42
N SER A 668 12.24 2.34 -45.14
CA SER A 668 11.07 2.27 -44.27
C SER A 668 10.00 1.34 -44.85
N VAL A 669 9.78 1.41 -46.17
CA VAL A 669 8.84 0.55 -46.89
C VAL A 669 9.24 -0.94 -46.84
N ARG A 670 10.53 -1.26 -46.90
CA ARG A 670 11.02 -2.66 -46.82
C ARG A 670 10.85 -3.26 -45.42
N ASN A 671 11.07 -2.47 -44.37
CA ASN A 671 10.91 -2.92 -42.99
C ASN A 671 9.44 -3.20 -42.62
N ILE A 672 8.51 -2.43 -43.20
CA ILE A 672 7.05 -2.64 -43.06
C ILE A 672 6.66 -4.01 -43.65
N VAL A 673 7.12 -4.34 -44.85
CA VAL A 673 6.80 -5.61 -45.53
C VAL A 673 7.40 -6.83 -44.81
N ALA A 674 8.63 -6.71 -44.28
CA ALA A 674 9.28 -7.78 -43.54
C ALA A 674 8.55 -8.15 -42.23
N SER A 675 7.99 -7.14 -41.55
CA SER A 675 7.28 -7.33 -40.27
C SER A 675 5.92 -8.04 -40.41
N MET A 676 5.25 -7.90 -41.55
CA MET A 676 3.96 -8.57 -41.82
C MET A 676 4.08 -10.07 -42.10
N LEU A 677 5.26 -10.56 -42.49
CA LEU A 677 5.50 -11.96 -42.86
C LEU A 677 5.87 -12.89 -41.69
N THR A 678 6.11 -12.36 -40.49
CA THR A 678 6.62 -13.14 -39.34
C THR A 678 5.55 -13.50 -38.29
N ALA A 679 4.33 -12.95 -38.39
CA ALA A 679 3.23 -13.22 -37.45
C ALA A 679 2.17 -14.15 -38.09
N GLY A 680 2.39 -15.46 -37.98
CA GLY A 680 1.70 -16.52 -38.74
C GLY A 680 0.18 -16.64 -38.59
N VAL A 681 -0.43 -17.19 -39.65
CA VAL A 681 -1.85 -17.56 -39.79
C VAL A 681 -1.94 -19.09 -39.74
N GLY A 682 -2.24 -19.64 -38.57
CA GLY A 682 -2.60 -21.06 -38.43
C GLY A 682 -4.05 -21.18 -37.98
N GLN A 683 -4.90 -21.79 -38.82
CA GLN A 683 -6.26 -22.31 -38.56
C GLN A 683 -7.41 -21.66 -39.38
N THR A 684 -7.39 -21.78 -40.72
CA THR A 684 -8.59 -21.57 -41.55
C THR A 684 -8.52 -22.32 -42.89
N LEU A 685 -8.38 -23.65 -42.90
CA LEU A 685 -8.53 -24.43 -44.15
C LEU A 685 -9.21 -25.79 -43.91
N SER A 686 -10.53 -25.86 -44.13
CA SER A 686 -11.26 -27.14 -44.23
C SER A 686 -12.38 -27.12 -45.27
N GLY A 687 -12.29 -26.28 -46.31
CA GLY A 687 -13.42 -26.06 -47.23
C GLY A 687 -13.14 -25.94 -48.73
N TYR A 688 -11.94 -26.20 -49.25
CA TYR A 688 -11.66 -25.93 -50.68
C TYR A 688 -10.88 -27.03 -51.42
N ASN A 689 -11.24 -27.19 -52.70
CA ASN A 689 -10.86 -28.25 -53.63
C ASN A 689 -9.34 -28.24 -53.91
N LEU A 690 -8.65 -29.29 -53.44
CA LEU A 690 -7.22 -29.28 -53.12
C LEU A 690 -6.27 -29.41 -54.32
N GLY A 691 -6.78 -29.66 -55.54
CA GLY A 691 -5.94 -29.99 -56.70
C GLY A 691 -5.17 -28.82 -57.33
N ASN A 692 -5.81 -27.67 -57.53
CA ASN A 692 -5.16 -26.49 -58.15
C ASN A 692 -4.42 -25.59 -57.14
N LEU A 693 -4.71 -25.76 -55.85
CA LEU A 693 -4.10 -24.98 -54.76
C LEU A 693 -2.73 -25.54 -54.37
N VAL A 694 -2.58 -26.87 -54.40
CA VAL A 694 -1.30 -27.55 -54.09
C VAL A 694 -0.23 -27.23 -55.14
N GLY A 695 -0.59 -27.17 -56.43
CA GLY A 695 0.36 -26.82 -57.49
C GLY A 695 0.95 -25.40 -57.39
N LYS A 696 0.22 -24.47 -56.78
CA LYS A 696 0.64 -23.06 -56.61
C LYS A 696 1.24 -22.74 -55.24
N ALA A 697 0.85 -23.48 -54.20
CA ALA A 697 1.52 -23.48 -52.91
C ALA A 697 2.99 -23.95 -53.04
N VAL A 698 3.26 -24.91 -53.93
CA VAL A 698 4.63 -25.39 -54.23
C VAL A 698 5.49 -24.33 -54.93
N THR A 699 4.91 -23.46 -55.77
CA THR A 699 5.63 -22.34 -56.40
C THR A 699 5.93 -21.21 -55.40
N GLY A 700 4.99 -20.93 -54.48
CA GLY A 700 5.19 -20.02 -53.37
C GLY A 700 6.24 -20.51 -52.37
N CYS A 701 6.26 -21.82 -52.10
CA CYS A 701 7.29 -22.46 -51.29
C CYS A 701 8.71 -22.25 -51.86
N ALA A 702 8.89 -22.42 -53.17
CA ALA A 702 10.17 -22.17 -53.82
C ALA A 702 10.61 -20.70 -53.66
N ALA A 703 9.72 -19.73 -53.89
CA ALA A 703 10.02 -18.31 -53.70
C ALA A 703 10.30 -17.94 -52.23
N GLY A 704 9.60 -18.56 -51.27
CA GLY A 704 9.80 -18.37 -49.83
C GLY A 704 11.14 -18.94 -49.33
N SER A 705 11.55 -20.08 -49.90
CA SER A 705 12.85 -20.68 -49.60
C SER A 705 14.03 -19.86 -50.16
N VAL A 706 13.85 -19.21 -51.32
CA VAL A 706 14.86 -18.35 -51.95
C VAL A 706 14.94 -16.96 -51.29
N SER A 707 13.82 -16.45 -50.76
CA SER A 707 13.76 -15.17 -50.03
C SER A 707 14.07 -15.28 -48.53
N GLY A 708 14.39 -16.48 -48.03
CA GLY A 708 14.73 -16.72 -46.63
C GLY A 708 13.56 -16.72 -45.65
N THR A 709 12.31 -16.61 -46.14
CA THR A 709 11.09 -16.62 -45.31
C THR A 709 10.58 -18.03 -45.01
N GLY A 710 11.16 -19.04 -45.66
CA GLY A 710 10.81 -20.45 -45.49
C GLY A 710 9.68 -20.89 -46.42
N CYS A 711 9.76 -22.15 -46.86
CA CYS A 711 8.81 -22.76 -47.80
C CYS A 711 7.35 -22.64 -47.33
N GLN A 712 7.11 -22.81 -46.02
CA GLN A 712 5.77 -22.81 -45.45
C GLN A 712 5.11 -21.43 -45.54
N ASN A 713 5.84 -20.37 -45.19
CA ASN A 713 5.35 -18.99 -45.27
C ASN A 713 5.20 -18.52 -46.73
N GLY A 714 6.09 -18.95 -47.62
CA GLY A 714 5.97 -18.68 -49.06
C GLY A 714 4.76 -19.37 -49.70
N ALA A 715 4.44 -20.59 -49.27
CA ALA A 715 3.25 -21.32 -49.71
C ALA A 715 1.95 -20.71 -49.18
N GLU A 716 1.92 -20.28 -47.91
CA GLU A 716 0.78 -19.60 -47.28
C GLU A 716 0.49 -18.25 -47.95
N SER A 717 1.52 -17.44 -48.21
CA SER A 717 1.38 -16.15 -48.90
C SER A 717 0.79 -16.30 -50.31
N ALA A 718 1.27 -17.27 -51.09
CA ALA A 718 0.71 -17.58 -52.41
C ALA A 718 -0.74 -18.08 -52.33
N THR A 719 -1.11 -18.77 -51.27
CA THR A 719 -2.48 -19.29 -51.10
C THR A 719 -3.47 -18.16 -50.81
N ILE A 720 -3.10 -17.20 -49.96
CA ILE A 720 -3.94 -16.07 -49.54
C ILE A 720 -4.17 -15.07 -50.69
N THR A 721 -3.11 -14.71 -51.43
CA THR A 721 -3.23 -13.75 -52.55
C THR A 721 -4.08 -14.32 -53.70
N ASN A 722 -3.97 -15.61 -53.98
CA ASN A 722 -4.78 -16.28 -55.00
C ASN A 722 -6.26 -16.40 -54.59
N ALA A 723 -6.57 -16.68 -53.32
CA ALA A 723 -7.94 -16.72 -52.82
C ALA A 723 -8.61 -15.34 -52.85
N ALA A 724 -7.85 -14.29 -52.49
CA ALA A 724 -8.32 -12.91 -52.60
C ALA A 724 -8.54 -12.50 -54.06
N ALA A 725 -7.63 -12.86 -54.98
CA ALA A 725 -7.77 -12.57 -56.41
C ALA A 725 -9.02 -13.21 -57.03
N TRP A 726 -9.31 -14.46 -56.69
CA TRP A 726 -10.52 -15.14 -57.12
C TRP A 726 -11.79 -14.49 -56.55
N THR A 727 -11.78 -14.16 -55.25
CA THR A 727 -12.93 -13.51 -54.58
C THR A 727 -13.20 -12.13 -55.18
N TYR A 728 -12.14 -11.35 -55.42
CA TYR A 728 -12.22 -10.05 -56.07
C TYR A 728 -12.84 -10.16 -57.46
N ASN A 729 -12.33 -11.05 -58.32
CA ASN A 729 -12.86 -11.22 -59.68
C ASN A 729 -14.33 -11.68 -59.65
N THR A 730 -14.69 -12.54 -58.70
CA THR A 730 -16.06 -13.06 -58.55
C THR A 730 -17.06 -11.96 -58.12
N VAL A 731 -16.66 -11.07 -57.20
CA VAL A 731 -17.53 -10.01 -56.68
C VAL A 731 -17.55 -8.79 -57.62
N ILE A 732 -16.38 -8.35 -58.08
CA ILE A 732 -16.21 -7.10 -58.84
C ILE A 732 -16.34 -7.32 -60.36
N GLY A 733 -16.13 -8.55 -60.85
CA GLY A 733 -16.34 -8.95 -62.25
C GLY A 733 -15.09 -8.90 -63.13
N TYR A 734 -13.93 -8.46 -62.63
CA TYR A 734 -12.66 -8.40 -63.36
C TYR A 734 -11.42 -8.55 -62.45
N ASP A 735 -10.26 -8.84 -63.03
CA ASP A 735 -9.00 -9.04 -62.29
C ASP A 735 -8.53 -7.71 -61.63
N ALA A 736 -8.09 -7.77 -60.37
CA ALA A 736 -7.60 -6.61 -59.64
C ALA A 736 -6.34 -6.00 -60.30
N ASP A 737 -6.34 -4.68 -60.48
CA ASP A 737 -5.24 -3.92 -61.08
C ASP A 737 -4.39 -3.19 -60.02
N ALA A 738 -3.10 -3.55 -59.96
CA ALA A 738 -2.10 -2.98 -59.05
C ALA A 738 -1.58 -1.60 -59.49
N GLY A 739 -1.95 -1.11 -60.66
CA GLY A 739 -1.53 0.19 -61.18
C GLY A 739 -2.08 1.38 -60.39
N PRO A 740 -1.45 2.56 -60.55
CA PRO A 740 -1.99 3.82 -60.04
C PRO A 740 -3.32 4.15 -60.74
N GLY A 741 -4.12 5.02 -60.10
CA GLY A 741 -5.33 5.59 -60.70
C GLY A 741 -4.98 6.60 -61.80
N ARG A 742 -5.98 7.07 -62.54
CA ARG A 742 -5.78 8.06 -63.59
C ARG A 742 -5.76 9.47 -63.01
N THR A 743 -4.77 10.28 -63.39
CA THR A 743 -4.80 11.73 -63.09
C THR A 743 -5.90 12.39 -63.94
N PRO A 744 -6.87 13.11 -63.35
CA PRO A 744 -7.95 13.71 -64.12
C PRO A 744 -7.43 14.80 -65.06
N THR A 745 -7.95 14.86 -66.29
CA THR A 745 -7.72 16.02 -67.17
C THR A 745 -8.44 17.23 -66.58
N PRO A 746 -7.78 18.39 -66.41
CA PRO A 746 -8.41 19.58 -65.84
C PRO A 746 -9.72 19.92 -66.56
N ASN A 747 -10.79 20.18 -65.81
CA ASN A 747 -12.12 20.62 -66.29
C ASN A 747 -12.98 19.61 -67.07
N LYS A 748 -12.70 18.29 -67.03
CA LYS A 748 -13.64 17.28 -67.53
C LYS A 748 -14.48 16.72 -66.38
N ALA A 749 -15.79 16.93 -66.40
CA ALA A 749 -16.72 16.29 -65.45
C ALA A 749 -16.94 14.83 -65.87
N TYR A 750 -16.68 13.88 -64.97
CA TYR A 750 -16.99 12.48 -65.19
C TYR A 750 -18.42 12.23 -64.67
N PRO A 751 -19.39 11.75 -65.45
CA PRO A 751 -20.73 11.53 -64.91
C PRO A 751 -20.75 10.33 -63.94
N PHE A 752 -21.54 10.42 -62.85
CA PHE A 752 -21.91 9.25 -62.04
C PHE A 752 -22.59 8.21 -62.94
N TYR A 753 -22.07 6.98 -62.95
CA TYR A 753 -22.56 5.94 -63.86
C TYR A 753 -23.78 5.23 -63.26
N ASN A 754 -24.83 5.04 -64.06
CA ASN A 754 -26.03 4.31 -63.66
C ASN A 754 -25.74 2.79 -63.71
N PRO A 755 -25.81 2.04 -62.60
CA PRO A 755 -25.35 0.66 -62.54
C PRO A 755 -26.23 -0.27 -63.41
N GLN A 756 -25.59 -1.25 -64.06
CA GLN A 756 -26.28 -2.51 -64.35
C GLN A 756 -26.70 -3.13 -63.00
N ASN A 757 -27.83 -3.85 -62.93
CA ASN A 757 -28.53 -4.30 -61.69
C ASN A 757 -27.71 -5.21 -60.70
N ASN A 758 -26.38 -5.17 -60.72
CA ASN A 758 -25.47 -5.95 -59.89
C ASN A 758 -24.30 -5.14 -59.30
N GLY A 759 -24.30 -3.80 -59.38
CA GLY A 759 -23.31 -2.93 -58.68
C GLY A 759 -21.92 -2.81 -59.33
N GLN A 760 -21.65 -3.50 -60.43
CA GLN A 760 -20.32 -3.52 -61.09
C GLN A 760 -20.09 -2.30 -62.02
N GLN A 761 -18.81 -1.93 -62.20
CA GLN A 761 -18.39 -0.93 -63.20
C GLN A 761 -18.60 -1.46 -64.63
N PRO A 762 -18.88 -0.61 -65.64
CA PRO A 762 -18.99 -1.04 -67.02
C PRO A 762 -17.62 -1.50 -67.58
N PRO A 763 -17.57 -2.49 -68.50
CA PRO A 763 -16.33 -3.07 -69.01
C PRO A 763 -15.32 -2.08 -69.62
N GLY A 764 -15.78 -0.93 -70.13
CA GLY A 764 -14.93 0.11 -70.69
C GLY A 764 -14.23 1.02 -69.66
N SER A 765 -14.49 0.83 -68.37
CA SER A 765 -13.94 1.66 -67.28
C SER A 765 -13.14 0.85 -66.25
N TRP A 766 -13.05 -0.47 -66.41
CA TRP A 766 -12.25 -1.32 -65.55
C TRP A 766 -10.79 -0.89 -65.55
N GLY A 767 -10.23 -0.78 -64.34
CA GLY A 767 -8.84 -0.40 -64.15
C GLY A 767 -8.52 1.04 -64.58
N ASN A 768 -9.47 1.98 -64.57
CA ASN A 768 -9.22 3.38 -64.91
C ASN A 768 -9.86 4.36 -63.92
N ASN A 769 -9.71 4.10 -62.63
CA ASN A 769 -10.36 4.86 -61.56
C ASN A 769 -9.67 6.19 -61.23
N VAL A 770 -10.47 7.21 -60.90
CA VAL A 770 -10.00 8.55 -60.48
C VAL A 770 -10.45 8.82 -59.04
N ILE A 771 -9.48 8.96 -58.14
CA ILE A 771 -9.74 9.17 -56.70
C ILE A 771 -10.07 10.63 -56.41
N GLY A 772 -11.25 10.88 -55.85
CA GLY A 772 -11.70 12.18 -55.36
C GLY A 772 -13.20 12.39 -55.52
N LEU A 773 -13.75 13.35 -54.77
CA LEU A 773 -15.14 13.78 -54.91
C LEU A 773 -15.39 14.40 -56.29
N ASN A 774 -16.38 13.88 -56.98
CA ASN A 774 -16.76 14.25 -58.35
C ASN A 774 -17.93 15.25 -58.38
N ASP A 775 -18.04 16.09 -57.35
CA ASP A 775 -19.07 17.11 -57.24
C ASP A 775 -18.47 18.50 -57.42
N LYS A 776 -19.12 19.33 -58.24
CA LYS A 776 -18.76 20.74 -58.42
C LYS A 776 -18.90 21.56 -57.13
N ALA A 777 -19.73 21.12 -56.19
CA ALA A 777 -19.84 21.73 -54.86
C ALA A 777 -18.59 21.51 -53.97
N ALA A 778 -17.73 20.56 -54.32
CA ALA A 778 -16.46 20.29 -53.64
C ALA A 778 -15.27 21.08 -54.25
N ALA A 779 -15.48 21.93 -55.26
CA ALA A 779 -14.43 22.72 -55.88
C ALA A 779 -13.71 23.60 -54.84
N GLY A 780 -12.43 23.31 -54.58
CA GLY A 780 -11.62 23.96 -53.53
C GLY A 780 -11.38 23.12 -52.26
N SER A 781 -12.09 22.00 -52.10
CA SER A 781 -11.78 20.99 -51.08
C SER A 781 -10.52 20.21 -51.46
N ILE A 782 -9.71 19.88 -50.45
CA ILE A 782 -8.56 18.97 -50.62
C ILE A 782 -8.99 17.57 -51.11
N PHE A 783 -10.27 17.20 -51.04
CA PHE A 783 -10.76 15.90 -51.47
C PHE A 783 -11.38 15.88 -52.88
N ALA A 784 -11.44 17.03 -53.57
CA ALA A 784 -11.98 17.11 -54.92
C ALA A 784 -11.03 16.50 -55.97
N GLN A 785 -11.60 15.93 -57.04
CA GLN A 785 -10.80 15.39 -58.16
C GLN A 785 -9.90 16.48 -58.77
N GLY A 786 -8.59 16.19 -58.87
CA GLY A 786 -7.59 17.11 -59.42
C GLY A 786 -6.92 18.06 -58.41
N SER A 787 -7.31 18.00 -57.13
CA SER A 787 -6.61 18.68 -56.02
C SER A 787 -5.23 18.05 -55.75
N LEU A 788 -4.38 18.73 -54.97
CA LEU A 788 -3.06 18.23 -54.57
C LEU A 788 -3.12 16.82 -53.95
N LEU A 789 -4.07 16.60 -53.05
CA LEU A 789 -4.28 15.31 -52.40
C LEU A 789 -4.90 14.27 -53.36
N SER A 790 -5.89 14.63 -54.19
CA SER A 790 -6.41 13.73 -55.24
C SER A 790 -5.33 13.30 -56.24
N ASN A 791 -4.45 14.23 -56.65
CA ASN A 791 -3.33 13.93 -57.54
C ASN A 791 -2.28 13.06 -56.87
N ALA A 792 -2.00 13.26 -55.57
CA ALA A 792 -1.13 12.39 -54.80
C ALA A 792 -1.72 10.99 -54.64
N LEU A 793 -3.01 10.88 -54.30
CA LEU A 793 -3.70 9.60 -54.08
C LEU A 793 -3.81 8.77 -55.37
N ASN A 794 -4.03 9.41 -56.52
CA ASN A 794 -4.09 8.72 -57.81
C ASN A 794 -2.74 8.10 -58.22
N GLN A 795 -1.62 8.48 -57.59
CA GLN A 795 -0.29 7.91 -57.90
C GLN A 795 0.08 6.71 -57.02
N ILE A 796 -0.79 6.34 -56.07
CA ILE A 796 -0.53 5.24 -55.15
C ILE A 796 -0.77 3.89 -55.86
N PRO A 797 0.16 2.93 -55.78
CA PRO A 797 -0.07 1.57 -56.28
C PRO A 797 -1.33 0.92 -55.67
N PHE A 798 -2.00 0.04 -56.41
CA PHE A 798 -3.21 -0.70 -55.99
C PHE A 798 -4.47 0.15 -55.76
N ILE A 799 -4.38 1.48 -55.88
CA ILE A 799 -5.51 2.38 -55.65
C ILE A 799 -6.62 2.14 -56.68
N ASN A 800 -6.25 1.67 -57.86
CA ASN A 800 -7.17 1.35 -58.95
C ASN A 800 -8.05 0.13 -58.64
N ALA A 801 -7.46 -0.97 -58.14
CA ALA A 801 -8.22 -2.11 -57.61
C ALA A 801 -9.07 -1.73 -56.39
N THR A 802 -8.53 -0.90 -55.50
CA THR A 802 -9.25 -0.43 -54.31
C THR A 802 -10.50 0.36 -54.69
N ALA A 803 -10.38 1.25 -55.67
CA ALA A 803 -11.51 2.01 -56.18
C ALA A 803 -12.57 1.13 -56.85
N GLY A 804 -12.20 0.01 -57.49
CA GLY A 804 -13.17 -0.92 -58.06
C GLY A 804 -14.10 -1.54 -57.01
N VAL A 805 -13.55 -1.91 -55.84
CA VAL A 805 -14.35 -2.43 -54.71
C VAL A 805 -15.10 -1.32 -54.00
N HIS A 806 -14.49 -0.14 -53.88
CA HIS A 806 -15.12 1.04 -53.31
C HIS A 806 -16.37 1.42 -54.11
N ASP A 807 -16.25 1.57 -55.41
CA ASP A 807 -17.36 1.89 -56.30
C ASP A 807 -18.45 0.82 -56.25
N PHE A 808 -18.08 -0.46 -56.19
CA PHE A 808 -19.04 -1.55 -56.01
C PHE A 808 -19.89 -1.38 -54.74
N ILE A 809 -19.26 -1.06 -53.59
CA ILE A 809 -19.95 -0.87 -52.31
C ILE A 809 -20.96 0.28 -52.36
N PHE A 810 -20.61 1.41 -53.01
CA PHE A 810 -21.55 2.55 -53.12
C PHE A 810 -22.63 2.31 -54.18
N ASN A 811 -22.27 1.66 -55.28
CA ASN A 811 -23.24 1.30 -56.32
C ASN A 811 -24.24 0.24 -55.82
N ASP A 812 -23.89 -0.54 -54.79
CA ASP A 812 -24.75 -1.53 -54.13
C ASP A 812 -25.62 -0.95 -52.99
N GLY A 813 -25.71 0.39 -52.89
CA GLY A 813 -26.74 1.08 -52.10
C GLY A 813 -26.24 1.91 -50.91
N LEU A 814 -24.94 2.04 -50.71
CA LEU A 814 -24.38 2.93 -49.69
C LEU A 814 -24.36 4.40 -50.19
N LYS A 815 -24.72 5.37 -49.33
CA LYS A 815 -24.74 6.79 -49.73
C LYS A 815 -23.32 7.33 -49.88
N PHE A 816 -23.02 7.99 -50.99
CA PHE A 816 -21.72 8.61 -51.28
C PHE A 816 -21.69 10.08 -50.81
N ASP A 817 -21.12 10.36 -49.64
CA ASP A 817 -20.99 11.71 -49.08
C ASP A 817 -19.58 11.96 -48.49
N ALA A 818 -19.31 13.18 -48.03
CA ALA A 818 -17.99 13.60 -47.55
C ALA A 818 -17.47 12.81 -46.32
N LEU A 819 -18.36 12.09 -45.61
CA LEU A 819 -18.00 11.24 -44.49
C LEU A 819 -17.89 9.78 -44.91
N THR A 820 -18.89 9.24 -45.61
CA THR A 820 -18.93 7.82 -45.99
C THR A 820 -17.94 7.48 -47.10
N ASN A 821 -17.72 8.38 -48.07
CA ASN A 821 -16.81 8.16 -49.21
C ASN A 821 -15.38 7.81 -48.75
N PRO A 822 -14.69 8.64 -47.94
CA PRO A 822 -13.35 8.28 -47.47
C PRO A 822 -13.36 7.06 -46.52
N LEU A 823 -14.45 6.81 -45.80
CA LEU A 823 -14.55 5.72 -44.82
C LEU A 823 -14.63 4.31 -45.42
N MET A 824 -15.04 4.17 -46.69
CA MET A 824 -15.17 2.86 -47.36
C MET A 824 -13.96 2.49 -48.23
N MET A 825 -13.02 3.42 -48.45
CA MET A 825 -11.76 3.11 -49.14
C MET A 825 -10.91 2.06 -48.40
N PRO A 826 -10.81 2.09 -47.05
CA PRO A 826 -10.02 1.11 -46.30
C PRO A 826 -10.59 -0.33 -46.34
N PRO A 827 -11.91 -0.58 -46.16
CA PRO A 827 -12.50 -1.89 -46.38
C PRO A 827 -12.34 -2.40 -47.82
N ALA A 828 -12.47 -1.52 -48.81
CA ALA A 828 -12.28 -1.86 -50.21
C ALA A 828 -10.84 -2.31 -50.52
N ALA A 829 -9.85 -1.63 -49.92
CA ALA A 829 -8.43 -1.95 -50.08
C ALA A 829 -8.06 -3.33 -49.51
N PHE A 830 -8.77 -3.77 -48.46
CA PHE A 830 -8.51 -5.04 -47.77
C PHE A 830 -8.69 -6.26 -48.69
N LEU A 831 -9.73 -6.23 -49.53
CA LEU A 831 -9.94 -7.26 -50.56
C LEU A 831 -9.06 -7.02 -51.78
N ALA A 832 -8.91 -5.75 -52.19
CA ALA A 832 -8.29 -5.36 -53.46
C ALA A 832 -6.78 -5.56 -53.52
N ILE A 833 -6.06 -5.24 -52.45
CA ILE A 833 -4.58 -5.24 -52.46
C ILE A 833 -4.01 -6.67 -52.51
N PRO A 834 -4.45 -7.64 -51.67
CA PRO A 834 -3.98 -9.02 -51.78
C PRO A 834 -4.38 -9.67 -53.11
N ALA A 835 -5.55 -9.31 -53.65
CA ALA A 835 -6.00 -9.74 -54.96
C ALA A 835 -5.10 -9.22 -56.09
N ALA A 836 -4.72 -7.94 -56.04
CA ALA A 836 -3.84 -7.32 -57.03
C ALA A 836 -2.39 -7.84 -56.93
N LEU A 837 -1.90 -8.12 -55.72
CA LEU A 837 -0.60 -8.75 -55.49
C LEU A 837 -0.53 -10.21 -55.97
N GLY A 838 -1.67 -10.91 -55.99
CA GLY A 838 -1.80 -12.26 -56.55
C GLY A 838 -1.95 -12.32 -58.07
N ASN A 839 -2.07 -11.16 -58.74
CA ASN A 839 -2.28 -11.10 -60.18
C ASN A 839 -0.95 -11.16 -60.95
N ASN A 840 -0.56 -12.37 -61.37
CA ASN A 840 0.70 -12.62 -62.08
C ASN A 840 0.80 -11.94 -63.46
N LYS A 841 -0.26 -11.32 -63.97
CA LYS A 841 -0.24 -10.58 -65.26
C LYS A 841 0.33 -9.17 -65.11
N ILE A 842 0.56 -8.66 -63.88
CA ILE A 842 1.03 -7.30 -63.62
C ILE A 842 2.30 -7.36 -62.74
N ASN A 843 3.46 -6.95 -63.29
CA ASN A 843 4.69 -6.85 -62.51
C ASN A 843 4.72 -5.51 -61.74
N TRP A 844 4.07 -5.49 -60.58
CA TRP A 844 3.85 -4.29 -59.76
C TRP A 844 5.14 -3.56 -59.35
N ILE A 845 6.28 -4.26 -59.24
CA ILE A 845 7.59 -3.65 -58.95
C ILE A 845 8.07 -2.75 -60.10
N THR A 846 7.68 -3.03 -61.35
CA THR A 846 8.09 -2.25 -62.53
C THR A 846 7.08 -1.19 -62.98
N THR A 847 5.86 -1.21 -62.45
CA THR A 847 4.77 -0.29 -62.83
C THR A 847 4.77 1.02 -62.04
N ILE A 848 5.59 1.14 -60.99
CA ILE A 848 5.78 2.38 -60.24
C ILE A 848 6.74 3.30 -61.03
N ARG A 849 6.19 4.18 -61.89
CA ARG A 849 6.96 5.28 -62.48
C ARG A 849 6.56 6.59 -61.81
N PHE A 850 7.43 7.14 -60.97
CA PHE A 850 7.27 8.49 -60.44
C PHE A 850 7.59 9.55 -61.52
N PRO A 851 6.88 10.69 -61.56
CA PRO A 851 7.14 11.73 -62.56
C PRO A 851 8.55 12.29 -62.38
N GLY A 852 9.41 12.15 -63.39
CA GLY A 852 10.76 12.74 -63.42
C GLY A 852 11.93 11.78 -63.56
N GLY A 853 11.71 10.46 -63.46
CA GLY A 853 12.76 9.47 -63.78
C GLY A 853 12.84 9.20 -65.28
N LYS A 854 13.88 9.70 -65.96
CA LYS A 854 14.36 9.13 -67.25
C LYS A 854 15.07 7.79 -66.96
N PRO A 855 15.05 6.85 -67.92
CA PRO A 855 15.19 5.40 -67.68
C PRO A 855 16.45 4.98 -66.95
#